data_AF-A0A3R9PFT0-F1
#
_entry.id   AF-A0A3R9PFT0-F1
#
_cell.length_a   1.000
_cell.length_b   1.000
_cell.length_c   1.000
_cell.angle_alpha   90.00
_cell.angle_beta   90.00
_cell.angle_gamma   90.00
#
_symmetry.space_group_name_H-M   'P 1'
#
loop_
_entity.id
_entity.type
_entity.pdbx_description
1 polymer ?
#
loop_
_entity_poly.entity_id
_entity_poly.type
_entity_poly.pdbx_seq_one_letter_code
_entity_poly.pdbx_strand_id
1 'polypeptide(L)'
;MNRAQFATFLDRALEVQEPLAISNVSALTDDGHILEVEFNRPYTEDVDSSDVRIQETDSGQRVGVQDIQLSSDRQSAEITLYDNTSEDAEPEIERLTNYDLQIGDLETTFARPEYVDSDDGAYVSEVDADEREIEVLGKTLEVPEDMDFNFQEALGQELRVWYDGDDIVQNFEFQSDVVLDAVEVDGDEITAVGEDQNYDLAEDAEFIFNYGSDDEEVESGAEDIEDALDGNEYDYAKVILNDDGDVERVYAYTLNPEDSILVEEIDGNYIVDRNGDELDLEDYVIVKDGKEISIDDIEENDFVLFNSDAHGDGYAVVYNNTVSGNIDGVFQDSFDLDGENYDYIDGAQYLNEDNEKEPLDVDGAEKLEESGEEVTAYFNHEGEVILVAGTEGLVSSQFAPSYTVDSITAYKDNLDNDRLEIDVVNQDGDNELYDVSLDSLDEFFVQRNGEELEYEDGDDLPESISEDFEIDGFEIRDENGDEITDNNDFPTQNFTIYALSDNGDAPVEVVNIADEGKIVGLSTDDDGNLQGLEFYETTTTDQDIEYDDDYVDGKRLSDSAYVIGVDDELNGGYPDAEDVTIQTWDEIQDEGTDLDGSDVYYDEDDNVTHIYTEDFEAGDTSDHIALLTNVDVNTDNEIVRLEALVDGEKQTFDVDDLDNDYEEGEIVKLVVNENSDEVSEISSVDGTVIQDTVVDVDVSDRTVTLENEGEIELDANGEVYDASDEDSDDYSAESLRAIDEDDFVRVSLVESSSRFADVIAITNENNVNYSLNQDDADETLDQDYDSLSVNGDSTSLDLNNQTVGTLDVNGNDATISNGTVNNLNVSEDVDNLTLNDVSDGNGSEHTFNGGGSDSVELDADTDLSGDVTVAGNAVSFKGEGSLSGNVSIDTDSEVAFENDISNATVVIENENADVSVKAGVDVQIAQGVDRSNITVTEDGEDVDPEDLPEEGSDEETNSSEVTVDSVADLENNVSEVKLTFSEDLTVNQDTDEFTITDSEDNSISVTAGTYDDATEGEFKFANASSTVSVYVYGYNESGDDNPLTINFADNNYFEDTSNLEDTSVSVNVYTGEEVE
;
A
#
# COMPACT_ATOMS: atom_id res chain seq x y z
N MET A 1 -20.14 55.55 -21.82
CA MET A 1 -20.69 55.53 -20.45
C MET A 1 -22.00 54.76 -20.48
N ASN A 2 -21.91 53.45 -20.26
CA ASN A 2 -23.10 52.64 -19.96
C ASN A 2 -23.54 52.93 -18.50
N ARG A 3 -24.72 52.44 -18.09
CA ARG A 3 -25.24 52.70 -16.74
C ARG A 3 -24.33 52.17 -15.63
N ALA A 4 -23.59 51.09 -15.86
CA ALA A 4 -22.62 50.56 -14.91
C ALA A 4 -21.45 51.54 -14.72
N GLN A 5 -20.85 52.05 -15.79
CA GLN A 5 -19.77 53.05 -15.74
C GLN A 5 -20.19 54.38 -15.09
N PHE A 6 -21.47 54.76 -15.19
CA PHE A 6 -22.00 55.94 -14.50
C PHE A 6 -22.34 55.65 -13.04
N ALA A 7 -22.76 54.42 -12.70
CA ALA A 7 -22.98 53.97 -11.33
C ALA A 7 -21.65 53.89 -10.58
N THR A 8 -20.61 53.25 -11.13
CA THR A 8 -19.25 53.22 -10.53
C THR A 8 -18.63 54.61 -10.42
N PHE A 9 -18.93 55.53 -11.35
CA PHE A 9 -18.49 56.92 -11.25
C PHE A 9 -19.29 57.71 -10.19
N LEU A 10 -20.57 57.41 -9.98
CA LEU A 10 -21.37 58.02 -8.91
C LEU A 10 -21.00 57.46 -7.54
N ASP A 11 -20.72 56.16 -7.46
CA ASP A 11 -20.30 55.46 -6.25
C ASP A 11 -18.95 56.02 -5.78
N ARG A 12 -17.96 56.06 -6.69
CA ARG A 12 -16.63 56.68 -6.46
C ARG A 12 -16.67 58.21 -6.30
N ALA A 13 -17.79 58.88 -6.60
CA ALA A 13 -17.99 60.31 -6.38
C ALA A 13 -18.92 60.63 -5.19
N LEU A 14 -19.55 59.61 -4.60
CA LEU A 14 -20.39 59.68 -3.40
C LEU A 14 -19.74 59.01 -2.19
N GLU A 15 -18.70 58.22 -2.40
CA GLU A 15 -17.74 57.82 -1.38
C GLU A 15 -17.26 59.10 -0.69
N VAL A 16 -17.72 59.31 0.53
CA VAL A 16 -17.31 60.44 1.37
C VAL A 16 -15.85 60.18 1.67
N GLN A 17 -14.96 60.71 0.83
CA GLN A 17 -13.52 60.63 1.10
C GLN A 17 -13.31 61.21 2.49
N GLU A 18 -12.69 60.43 3.37
CA GLU A 18 -12.34 60.89 4.70
C GLU A 18 -11.56 62.21 4.59
N PRO A 19 -11.81 63.17 5.48
CA PRO A 19 -11.01 64.38 5.52
C PRO A 19 -9.54 64.00 5.70
N LEU A 20 -8.64 64.76 5.05
CA LEU A 20 -7.20 64.60 5.29
C LEU A 20 -6.95 64.81 6.78
N ALA A 21 -6.31 63.85 7.42
CA ALA A 21 -5.96 63.89 8.83
C ALA A 21 -4.54 63.33 9.00
N ILE A 22 -3.91 63.70 10.12
CA ILE A 22 -2.75 62.97 10.62
C ILE A 22 -3.28 61.68 11.22
N SER A 23 -2.79 60.54 10.74
CA SER A 23 -3.19 59.22 11.24
C SER A 23 -2.31 58.76 12.39
N ASN A 24 -1.01 59.05 12.34
CA ASN A 24 -0.05 58.61 13.37
C ASN A 24 1.10 59.60 13.50
N VAL A 25 1.74 59.63 14.68
CA VAL A 25 2.99 60.36 14.95
C VAL A 25 3.88 59.48 15.82
N SER A 26 5.06 59.12 15.32
CA SER A 26 6.04 58.30 16.05
C SER A 26 7.40 59.00 16.11
N ALA A 27 8.22 58.65 17.10
CA ALA A 27 9.60 59.12 17.20
C ALA A 27 10.55 58.07 16.58
N LEU A 28 11.42 58.49 15.67
CA LEU A 28 12.42 57.65 15.01
C LEU A 28 13.78 57.63 15.73
N THR A 29 13.97 58.45 16.76
CA THR A 29 15.20 58.50 17.55
C THR A 29 14.92 58.47 19.06
N ASP A 30 15.87 57.92 19.83
CA ASP A 30 15.75 57.77 21.28
C ASP A 30 15.63 59.07 22.07
N ASP A 31 16.04 60.20 21.51
CA ASP A 31 15.88 61.53 22.09
C ASP A 31 14.64 62.25 21.55
N GLY A 32 13.87 61.63 20.65
CA GLY A 32 12.72 62.24 19.98
C GLY A 32 13.09 63.33 18.97
N HIS A 33 14.37 63.45 18.59
CA HIS A 33 14.85 64.45 17.64
C HIS A 33 14.25 64.31 16.23
N ILE A 34 13.90 63.09 15.80
CA ILE A 34 13.25 62.85 14.51
C ILE A 34 11.89 62.24 14.76
N LEU A 35 10.85 62.81 14.15
CA LEU A 35 9.49 62.30 14.18
C LEU A 35 9.05 61.86 12.78
N GLU A 36 8.31 60.75 12.69
CA GLU A 36 7.53 60.40 11.52
C GLU A 36 6.06 60.75 11.76
N VAL A 37 5.43 61.36 10.75
CA VAL A 37 4.02 61.73 10.77
C VAL A 37 3.34 61.10 9.59
N GLU A 38 2.35 60.25 9.83
CA GLU A 38 1.58 59.59 8.79
C GLU A 38 0.28 60.33 8.52
N PHE A 39 -0.20 60.23 7.29
CA PHE A 39 -1.47 60.80 6.86
C PHE A 39 -2.36 59.69 6.30
N ASN A 40 -3.65 59.74 6.63
CA ASN A 40 -4.66 58.82 6.10
C ASN A 40 -4.83 58.87 4.57
N ARG A 41 -4.21 59.88 3.91
CA ARG A 41 -4.09 60.00 2.46
C ARG A 41 -2.96 60.98 2.10
N PRO A 42 -2.47 60.98 0.84
CA PRO A 42 -1.37 61.87 0.42
C PRO A 42 -1.59 63.36 0.74
N TYR A 43 -0.64 63.97 1.45
CA TYR A 43 -0.64 65.39 1.80
C TYR A 43 -0.28 66.24 0.58
N THR A 44 -1.27 66.87 -0.05
CA THR A 44 -1.07 67.52 -1.38
C THR A 44 -0.48 68.94 -1.35
N GLU A 45 -0.40 69.59 -0.19
CA GLU A 45 0.14 70.94 -0.05
C GLU A 45 1.66 70.91 0.17
N ASP A 46 2.38 71.92 -0.33
CA ASP A 46 3.81 72.06 -0.01
C ASP A 46 3.93 72.53 1.46
N VAL A 47 4.80 71.88 2.22
CA VAL A 47 5.03 72.15 3.65
C VAL A 47 6.47 72.56 3.88
N ASP A 48 6.70 73.56 4.72
CA ASP A 48 8.02 73.95 5.24
C ASP A 48 7.99 73.91 6.77
N SER A 49 9.15 73.88 7.42
CA SER A 49 9.36 73.94 8.87
C SER A 49 8.51 75.02 9.57
N SER A 50 8.20 76.14 8.90
CA SER A 50 7.36 77.20 9.47
C SER A 50 5.86 76.88 9.57
N ASP A 51 5.41 75.87 8.82
CA ASP A 51 4.03 75.39 8.81
C ASP A 51 3.80 74.28 9.85
N VAL A 52 4.88 73.82 10.49
CA VAL A 52 4.86 72.84 11.59
C VAL A 52 4.94 73.56 12.93
N ARG A 53 4.10 73.14 13.88
CA ARG A 53 4.19 73.57 15.28
C ARG A 53 4.02 72.37 16.18
N ILE A 54 5.00 72.17 17.06
CA ILE A 54 4.94 71.18 18.13
C ILE A 54 5.03 71.93 19.46
N GLN A 55 4.17 71.57 20.41
CA GLN A 55 4.21 72.11 21.76
C GLN A 55 3.72 71.09 22.77
N GLU A 56 4.30 71.09 23.96
CA GLU A 56 3.77 70.34 25.10
C GLU A 56 2.35 70.86 25.40
N THR A 57 1.37 69.94 25.46
CA THR A 57 -0.06 70.27 25.56
C THR A 57 -0.38 71.04 26.85
N ASP A 58 0.23 70.65 27.98
CA ASP A 58 -0.05 71.24 29.29
C ASP A 58 0.65 72.58 29.53
N SER A 59 1.98 72.62 29.34
CA SER A 59 2.75 73.85 29.60
C SER A 59 2.66 74.87 28.45
N GLY A 60 2.35 74.41 27.23
CA GLY A 60 2.44 75.20 26.00
C GLY A 60 3.88 75.53 25.57
N GLN A 61 4.89 74.86 26.16
CA GLN A 61 6.29 74.98 25.76
C GLN A 61 6.46 74.47 24.33
N ARG A 62 7.10 75.26 23.48
CA ARG A 62 7.27 74.92 22.05
C ARG A 62 8.57 74.16 21.83
N VAL A 63 8.49 73.12 21.02
CA VAL A 63 9.65 72.41 20.47
C VAL A 63 9.99 73.01 19.10
N GLY A 64 11.29 73.21 18.84
CA GLY A 64 11.75 73.86 17.61
C GLY A 64 11.87 72.87 16.46
N VAL A 65 11.30 73.18 15.30
CA VAL A 65 11.41 72.36 14.08
C VAL A 65 12.55 72.87 13.19
N GLN A 66 13.48 72.00 12.84
CA GLN A 66 14.62 72.28 11.98
C GLN A 66 14.30 72.06 10.50
N ASP A 67 13.67 70.93 10.17
CA ASP A 67 13.34 70.54 8.80
C ASP A 67 12.08 69.66 8.77
N ILE A 68 11.42 69.60 7.61
CA ILE A 68 10.34 68.64 7.33
C ILE A 68 10.50 68.12 5.91
N GLN A 69 10.44 66.80 5.75
CA GLN A 69 10.56 66.13 4.47
C GLN A 69 9.37 65.19 4.24
N LEU A 70 8.54 65.50 3.25
CA LEU A 70 7.48 64.59 2.81
C LEU A 70 8.09 63.38 2.09
N SER A 71 7.53 62.20 2.33
CA SER A 71 7.79 60.98 1.59
C SER A 71 7.43 61.15 0.10
N SER A 72 7.90 60.23 -0.74
CA SER A 72 7.69 60.32 -2.19
C SER A 72 6.23 60.14 -2.62
N ASP A 73 5.46 59.33 -1.88
CA ASP A 73 4.01 59.16 -2.00
C ASP A 73 3.21 60.24 -1.24
N ARG A 74 3.91 61.03 -0.39
CA ARG A 74 3.37 62.08 0.47
C ARG A 74 2.38 61.55 1.52
N GLN A 75 2.42 60.26 1.82
CA GLN A 75 1.62 59.64 2.88
C GLN A 75 2.30 59.73 4.24
N SER A 76 3.58 60.06 4.31
CA SER A 76 4.26 60.41 5.56
C SER A 76 5.13 61.66 5.43
N ALA A 77 5.53 62.22 6.57
CA ALA A 77 6.50 63.30 6.69
C ALA A 77 7.48 63.00 7.82
N GLU A 78 8.78 63.12 7.53
CA GLU A 78 9.81 63.12 8.55
C GLU A 78 10.04 64.57 9.03
N ILE A 79 9.98 64.80 10.34
CA ILE A 79 10.20 66.09 10.98
C ILE A 79 11.47 66.00 11.83
N THR A 80 12.49 66.76 11.47
CA THR A 80 13.70 66.91 12.27
C THR A 80 13.55 68.10 13.21
N LEU A 81 13.74 67.90 14.50
CA LEU A 81 13.68 68.94 15.53
C LEU A 81 15.03 69.65 15.68
N TYR A 82 15.12 70.70 16.49
CA TYR A 82 16.42 71.32 16.81
C TYR A 82 17.08 70.57 17.96
N ASP A 83 18.14 69.82 17.66
CA ASP A 83 18.92 69.08 18.67
C ASP A 83 19.70 70.02 19.61
N ASN A 84 19.47 69.89 20.91
CA ASN A 84 20.34 70.37 21.96
C ASN A 84 21.52 69.40 22.20
N THR A 85 22.62 69.61 21.47
CA THR A 85 23.82 68.74 21.47
C THR A 85 24.64 68.67 22.78
N SER A 86 24.05 68.95 23.94
CA SER A 86 24.72 68.78 25.24
C SER A 86 24.57 67.36 25.75
N GLU A 87 25.63 66.79 26.31
CA GLU A 87 25.70 65.42 26.85
C GLU A 87 24.67 65.12 27.97
N ASP A 88 24.04 66.17 28.53
CA ASP A 88 22.99 66.10 29.56
C ASP A 88 21.67 66.80 29.10
N ALA A 89 21.40 66.87 27.80
CA ALA A 89 20.14 67.46 27.31
C ALA A 89 18.95 66.55 27.63
N GLU A 90 17.84 67.16 28.06
CA GLU A 90 16.54 66.48 28.07
C GLU A 90 16.15 66.11 26.63
N PRO A 91 15.46 64.98 26.41
CA PRO A 91 14.91 64.63 25.10
C PRO A 91 14.10 65.78 24.49
N GLU A 92 14.16 65.93 23.16
CA GLU A 92 13.40 67.00 22.47
C GLU A 92 11.88 66.73 22.53
N ILE A 93 11.51 65.45 22.58
CA ILE A 93 10.17 64.96 22.91
C ILE A 93 10.32 63.99 24.09
N GLU A 94 9.87 64.44 25.26
CA GLU A 94 9.88 63.66 26.49
C GLU A 94 8.87 62.50 26.38
N ARG A 95 9.24 61.34 26.92
CA ARG A 95 8.35 60.17 27.03
C ARG A 95 7.19 60.49 27.99
N LEU A 96 6.06 59.82 27.80
CA LEU A 96 4.85 59.96 28.62
C LEU A 96 4.30 61.40 28.71
N THR A 97 4.67 62.25 27.76
CA THR A 97 4.29 63.66 27.72
C THR A 97 3.49 63.95 26.46
N ASN A 98 2.33 64.57 26.61
CA ASN A 98 1.45 64.93 25.50
C ASN A 98 1.93 66.19 24.76
N TYR A 99 1.96 66.13 23.44
CA TYR A 99 2.31 67.22 22.55
C TYR A 99 1.22 67.48 21.50
N ASP A 100 0.85 68.74 21.31
CA ASP A 100 0.03 69.16 20.16
C ASP A 100 0.94 69.35 18.95
N LEU A 101 0.73 68.53 17.91
CA LEU A 101 1.34 68.68 16.59
C LEU A 101 0.36 69.36 15.63
N GLN A 102 0.81 70.40 14.95
CA GLN A 102 0.10 71.06 13.87
C GLN A 102 0.95 71.07 12.61
N ILE A 103 0.38 70.64 11.47
CA ILE A 103 0.98 70.73 10.13
C ILE A 103 0.00 71.44 9.20
N GLY A 104 0.23 72.72 8.95
CA GLY A 104 -0.73 73.58 8.24
C GLY A 104 -2.05 73.68 9.01
N ASP A 105 -3.14 73.21 8.41
CA ASP A 105 -4.47 73.17 9.01
C ASP A 105 -4.79 71.84 9.73
N LEU A 106 -3.88 70.85 9.68
CA LEU A 106 -4.03 69.57 10.41
C LEU A 106 -3.50 69.73 11.82
N GLU A 107 -4.23 69.19 12.80
CA GLU A 107 -3.85 69.17 14.21
C GLU A 107 -4.07 67.76 14.76
N THR A 108 -3.14 67.27 15.58
CA THR A 108 -3.28 66.05 16.38
C THR A 108 -2.56 66.23 17.72
N THR A 109 -2.88 65.39 18.69
CA THR A 109 -2.12 65.27 19.93
C THR A 109 -1.45 63.90 19.93
N PHE A 110 -0.19 63.84 20.32
CA PHE A 110 0.56 62.59 20.43
C PHE A 110 1.41 62.61 21.69
N ALA A 111 1.68 61.44 22.24
CA ALA A 111 2.70 61.24 23.25
C ALA A 111 3.73 60.26 22.72
N ARG A 112 4.98 60.42 23.15
CA ARG A 112 5.98 59.39 22.92
C ARG A 112 5.82 58.32 24.02
N PRO A 113 5.57 57.05 23.68
CA PRO A 113 5.43 56.01 24.69
C PRO A 113 6.73 55.79 25.46
N GLU A 114 6.60 55.32 26.70
CA GLU A 114 7.70 54.67 27.40
C GLU A 114 7.77 53.21 26.97
N TYR A 115 8.92 52.57 27.15
CA TYR A 115 9.03 51.13 26.99
C TYR A 115 9.89 50.54 28.09
N VAL A 116 9.63 49.30 28.42
CA VAL A 116 10.50 48.43 29.21
C VAL A 116 10.74 47.14 28.41
N ASP A 117 11.88 46.50 28.59
CA ASP A 117 12.27 45.27 27.89
C ASP A 117 13.06 44.32 28.82
N SER A 118 13.54 43.20 28.27
CA SER A 118 14.29 42.18 29.02
C SER A 118 15.54 42.73 29.71
N ASP A 119 16.22 43.74 29.15
CA ASP A 119 17.36 44.42 29.82
C ASP A 119 16.96 45.08 31.16
N ASP A 120 15.67 45.42 31.32
CA ASP A 120 15.08 45.96 32.54
C ASP A 120 14.50 44.88 33.48
N GLY A 121 14.48 43.61 33.06
CA GLY A 121 13.83 42.48 33.75
C GLY A 121 12.30 42.49 33.58
N ALA A 122 11.81 42.90 32.41
CA ALA A 122 10.39 43.10 32.15
C ALA A 122 9.67 41.80 31.76
N TYR A 123 9.27 41.01 32.76
CA TYR A 123 8.34 39.90 32.59
C TYR A 123 6.93 40.23 33.09
N VAL A 124 5.93 39.48 32.61
CA VAL A 124 4.56 39.54 33.13
C VAL A 124 4.45 38.75 34.42
N SER A 125 4.21 39.42 35.54
CA SER A 125 4.09 38.77 36.85
C SER A 125 2.66 38.40 37.22
N GLU A 126 1.66 39.08 36.65
CA GLU A 126 0.24 38.87 36.93
C GLU A 126 -0.58 39.28 35.70
N VAL A 127 -1.70 38.61 35.48
CA VAL A 127 -2.65 38.91 34.41
C VAL A 127 -4.07 38.91 34.93
N ASP A 128 -4.90 39.81 34.40
CA ASP A 128 -6.35 39.88 34.63
C ASP A 128 -7.03 40.05 33.28
N ALA A 129 -7.51 38.94 32.70
CA ALA A 129 -8.13 38.95 31.37
C ALA A 129 -9.47 39.72 31.36
N ASP A 130 -10.21 39.69 32.47
CA ASP A 130 -11.51 40.36 32.65
C ASP A 130 -11.38 41.89 32.69
N GLU A 131 -10.39 42.40 33.43
CA GLU A 131 -10.06 43.82 33.49
C GLU A 131 -9.11 44.24 32.33
N ARG A 132 -8.60 43.27 31.57
CA ARG A 132 -7.59 43.43 30.51
C ARG A 132 -6.32 44.11 31.02
N GLU A 133 -5.82 43.68 32.17
CA GLU A 133 -4.64 44.25 32.81
C GLU A 133 -3.48 43.23 32.87
N ILE A 134 -2.26 43.73 32.77
CA ILE A 134 -1.02 42.96 33.03
C ILE A 134 -0.14 43.70 34.03
N GLU A 135 0.58 42.99 34.89
CA GLU A 135 1.61 43.59 35.77
C GLU A 135 3.02 43.33 35.23
N VAL A 136 3.76 44.40 34.96
CA VAL A 136 5.17 44.35 34.52
C VAL A 136 6.00 45.25 35.43
N LEU A 137 7.06 44.71 36.04
CA LEU A 137 7.95 45.44 36.96
C LEU A 137 7.22 46.15 38.14
N GLY A 138 6.14 45.54 38.66
CA GLY A 138 5.35 46.13 39.74
C GLY A 138 4.37 47.21 39.29
N LYS A 139 4.10 47.30 37.98
CA LYS A 139 3.24 48.29 37.37
C LYS A 139 2.15 47.62 36.53
N THR A 140 0.90 47.92 36.87
CA THR A 140 -0.29 47.54 36.10
C THR A 140 -0.39 48.35 34.80
N LEU A 141 -0.57 47.66 33.68
CA LEU A 141 -0.78 48.23 32.34
C LEU A 141 -2.11 47.72 31.77
N GLU A 142 -2.88 48.60 31.12
CA GLU A 142 -4.19 48.27 30.50
C GLU A 142 -3.99 47.90 29.02
N VAL A 143 -4.50 46.73 28.60
CA VAL A 143 -4.40 46.22 27.23
C VAL A 143 -5.66 46.60 26.43
N PRO A 144 -5.55 47.36 25.33
CA PRO A 144 -6.71 47.80 24.53
C PRO A 144 -7.57 46.64 24.01
N GLU A 145 -8.90 46.79 23.98
CA GLU A 145 -9.84 45.77 23.46
C GLU A 145 -9.56 45.32 22.02
N ASP A 146 -8.96 46.20 21.20
CA ASP A 146 -8.62 45.92 19.79
C ASP A 146 -7.19 45.37 19.60
N MET A 147 -6.44 45.18 20.69
CA MET A 147 -5.13 44.55 20.69
C MET A 147 -5.29 43.03 20.83
N ASP A 148 -4.74 42.31 19.86
CA ASP A 148 -4.60 40.86 19.87
C ASP A 148 -3.51 40.49 20.89
N PHE A 149 -3.95 40.09 22.08
CA PHE A 149 -3.10 39.81 23.24
C PHE A 149 -3.75 38.69 24.05
N ASN A 150 -3.03 37.59 24.22
CA ASN A 150 -3.47 36.47 25.05
C ASN A 150 -2.83 36.57 26.43
N PHE A 151 -3.66 36.62 27.48
CA PHE A 151 -3.19 36.87 28.84
C PHE A 151 -2.45 35.67 29.42
N GLN A 152 -2.95 34.45 29.21
CA GLN A 152 -2.24 33.23 29.65
C GLN A 152 -0.94 32.99 28.89
N GLU A 153 -0.91 33.27 27.58
CA GLU A 153 0.34 33.23 26.80
C GLU A 153 1.35 34.20 27.39
N ALA A 154 0.94 35.43 27.72
CA ALA A 154 1.85 36.45 28.22
C ALA A 154 2.36 36.17 29.64
N LEU A 155 1.58 35.51 30.49
CA LEU A 155 1.92 35.24 31.89
C LEU A 155 3.30 34.57 31.99
N GLY A 156 4.20 35.17 32.76
CA GLY A 156 5.55 34.69 33.00
C GLY A 156 6.59 35.03 31.95
N GLN A 157 6.20 35.34 30.71
CA GLN A 157 7.16 35.62 29.64
C GLN A 157 7.84 36.98 29.81
N GLU A 158 9.09 37.08 29.38
CA GLU A 158 9.72 38.37 29.13
C GLU A 158 9.09 39.04 27.92
N LEU A 159 8.82 40.33 28.01
CA LEU A 159 8.38 41.11 26.87
C LEU A 159 8.97 42.50 26.84
N ARG A 160 9.09 43.02 25.62
CA ARG A 160 9.20 44.44 25.36
C ARG A 160 7.81 45.03 25.24
N VAL A 161 7.43 45.91 26.17
CA VAL A 161 6.12 46.59 26.16
C VAL A 161 6.28 48.09 26.03
N TRP A 162 5.49 48.70 25.13
CA TRP A 162 5.37 50.15 24.99
C TRP A 162 4.05 50.60 25.58
N TYR A 163 4.06 51.63 26.43
CA TYR A 163 2.84 52.15 27.05
C TYR A 163 2.82 53.68 27.09
N ASP A 164 1.62 54.25 27.18
CA ASP A 164 1.41 55.70 27.21
C ASP A 164 1.35 56.28 28.64
N GLY A 165 1.11 57.60 28.75
CA GLY A 165 1.08 58.30 30.04
C GLY A 165 -0.12 57.95 30.93
N ASP A 166 -1.11 57.24 30.39
CA ASP A 166 -2.27 56.71 31.09
C ASP A 166 -2.13 55.20 31.38
N ASP A 167 -0.93 54.64 31.17
CA ASP A 167 -0.57 53.23 31.41
C ASP A 167 -1.25 52.23 30.45
N ILE A 168 -1.69 52.72 29.27
CA ILE A 168 -2.30 51.88 28.23
C ILE A 168 -1.23 51.33 27.30
N VAL A 169 -1.23 50.01 27.07
CA VAL A 169 -0.31 49.32 26.15
C VAL A 169 -0.57 49.80 24.72
N GLN A 170 0.52 50.18 24.04
CA GLN A 170 0.52 50.64 22.65
C GLN A 170 1.07 49.58 21.70
N ASN A 171 1.98 48.73 22.18
CA ASN A 171 2.58 47.62 21.45
C ASN A 171 3.27 46.67 22.43
N PHE A 172 3.52 45.43 22.02
CA PHE A 172 4.29 44.45 22.76
C PHE A 172 5.05 43.49 21.84
N GLU A 173 6.07 42.81 22.36
CA GLU A 173 6.87 41.78 21.68
C GLU A 173 7.44 40.83 22.74
N PHE A 174 7.09 39.54 22.69
CA PHE A 174 7.69 38.52 23.57
C PHE A 174 9.16 38.31 23.24
N GLN A 175 9.96 38.05 24.27
CA GLN A 175 11.42 37.90 24.17
C GLN A 175 11.93 36.56 24.73
N SER A 176 11.07 35.76 25.35
CA SER A 176 11.41 34.42 25.85
C SER A 176 11.00 33.33 24.85
N ASP A 177 11.68 32.19 24.94
CA ASP A 177 11.22 30.94 24.34
C ASP A 177 10.36 30.17 25.36
N VAL A 178 9.37 29.44 24.87
CA VAL A 178 8.42 28.67 25.69
C VAL A 178 8.35 27.23 25.20
N VAL A 179 8.42 26.29 26.13
CA VAL A 179 8.17 24.86 25.93
C VAL A 179 6.88 24.50 26.66
N LEU A 180 6.00 23.76 25.99
CA LEU A 180 4.71 23.30 26.52
C LEU A 180 4.73 21.77 26.51
N ASP A 181 4.90 21.16 27.67
CA ASP A 181 5.13 19.73 27.79
C ASP A 181 4.79 19.25 29.21
N ALA A 182 4.68 17.94 29.42
CA ALA A 182 4.81 17.36 30.73
C ALA A 182 6.26 17.48 31.21
N VAL A 183 6.46 17.58 32.52
CA VAL A 183 7.80 17.83 33.08
C VAL A 183 8.12 16.99 34.31
N GLU A 184 9.35 16.47 34.34
CA GLU A 184 9.97 15.86 35.52
C GLU A 184 11.09 16.77 36.05
N VAL A 185 11.16 16.97 37.37
CA VAL A 185 12.24 17.74 38.00
C VAL A 185 13.37 16.80 38.43
N ASP A 186 14.54 16.93 37.79
CA ASP A 186 15.70 16.06 37.97
C ASP A 186 16.90 16.84 38.53
N GLY A 187 17.01 16.91 39.85
CA GLY A 187 18.09 17.65 40.49
C GLY A 187 18.09 19.14 40.13
N ASP A 188 19.12 19.59 39.40
CA ASP A 188 19.28 20.97 38.91
C ASP A 188 18.78 21.18 37.47
N GLU A 189 18.08 20.19 36.89
CA GLU A 189 17.51 20.22 35.55
C GLU A 189 15.99 19.96 35.59
N ILE A 190 15.29 20.34 34.52
CA ILE A 190 13.91 19.92 34.23
C ILE A 190 13.91 19.18 32.90
N THR A 191 13.30 18.00 32.88
CA THR A 191 13.09 17.18 31.69
C THR A 191 11.70 17.49 31.13
N ALA A 192 11.63 17.96 29.89
CA ALA A 192 10.40 18.00 29.10
C ALA A 192 10.20 16.59 28.51
N VAL A 193 9.17 15.89 29.01
CA VAL A 193 9.04 14.44 28.88
C VAL A 193 8.68 14.04 27.44
N GLY A 194 7.66 14.66 26.84
CA GLY A 194 7.26 14.35 25.47
C GLY A 194 8.33 14.73 24.44
N GLU A 195 9.13 15.77 24.69
CA GLU A 195 10.25 16.17 23.83
C GLU A 195 11.57 15.41 24.10
N ASP A 196 11.66 14.61 25.17
CA ASP A 196 12.88 13.96 25.69
C ASP A 196 14.08 14.94 25.77
N GLN A 197 13.85 16.12 26.37
CA GLN A 197 14.85 17.20 26.46
C GLN A 197 15.01 17.77 27.87
N ASN A 198 16.27 17.89 28.30
CA ASN A 198 16.64 18.46 29.60
C ASN A 198 17.04 19.95 29.49
N TYR A 199 16.59 20.73 30.46
CA TYR A 199 16.88 22.16 30.58
C TYR A 199 17.47 22.49 31.97
N ASP A 200 18.61 23.18 32.00
CA ASP A 200 19.26 23.63 33.24
C ASP A 200 18.38 24.68 33.96
N LEU A 201 18.29 24.61 35.30
CA LEU A 201 17.61 25.64 36.10
C LEU A 201 18.47 26.91 36.24
N ALA A 202 17.90 28.09 35.96
CA ALA A 202 18.55 29.36 36.26
C ALA A 202 18.75 29.59 37.78
N GLU A 203 19.78 30.35 38.18
CA GLU A 203 20.11 30.59 39.60
C GLU A 203 18.90 31.13 40.41
N ASP A 204 18.04 31.93 39.78
CA ASP A 204 16.83 32.54 40.35
C ASP A 204 15.52 32.07 39.72
N ALA A 205 15.50 30.85 39.16
CA ALA A 205 14.31 30.23 38.59
C ALA A 205 13.12 30.21 39.56
N GLU A 206 11.89 30.36 39.04
CA GLU A 206 10.66 30.23 39.83
C GLU A 206 9.81 29.06 39.31
N PHE A 207 9.49 28.11 40.17
CA PHE A 207 8.61 26.99 39.84
C PHE A 207 7.27 27.18 40.56
N ILE A 208 6.23 27.49 39.79
CA ILE A 208 4.85 27.64 40.26
C ILE A 208 4.10 26.35 39.92
N PHE A 209 3.50 25.70 40.92
CA PHE A 209 2.86 24.41 40.73
C PHE A 209 1.57 24.25 41.51
N ASN A 210 0.71 23.36 41.01
CA ASN A 210 -0.54 22.99 41.66
C ASN A 210 -0.62 21.46 41.85
N TYR A 211 -0.79 21.00 43.10
CA TYR A 211 -1.00 19.59 43.47
C TYR A 211 -2.49 19.24 43.65
N GLY A 212 -3.37 19.69 42.75
CA GLY A 212 -4.81 19.52 42.93
C GLY A 212 -5.30 20.18 44.23
N SER A 213 -4.95 21.44 44.43
CA SER A 213 -5.36 22.21 45.61
C SER A 213 -5.71 23.65 45.27
N ASP A 214 -6.63 24.25 46.03
CA ASP A 214 -7.11 25.64 45.83
C ASP A 214 -5.99 26.70 45.77
N ASP A 215 -4.81 26.44 46.37
CA ASP A 215 -3.70 27.40 46.47
C ASP A 215 -2.53 26.97 45.57
N GLU A 216 -1.98 27.89 44.77
CA GLU A 216 -0.70 27.70 44.06
C GLU A 216 0.48 27.68 45.05
N GLU A 217 1.41 26.76 44.84
CA GLU A 217 2.69 26.72 45.56
C GLU A 217 3.82 27.27 44.67
N VAL A 218 4.82 27.88 45.30
CA VAL A 218 5.94 28.53 44.60
C VAL A 218 7.24 28.18 45.32
N GLU A 219 8.17 27.60 44.58
CA GLU A 219 9.57 27.46 44.99
C GLU A 219 10.45 28.34 44.10
N SER A 220 11.47 28.97 44.70
CA SER A 220 12.28 29.99 44.03
C SER A 220 13.77 29.78 44.28
N GLY A 221 14.53 29.73 43.19
CA GLY A 221 15.97 29.47 43.13
C GLY A 221 16.27 27.99 42.92
N ALA A 222 17.23 27.70 42.04
CA ALA A 222 17.58 26.33 41.64
C ALA A 222 17.84 25.38 42.83
N GLU A 223 18.58 25.82 43.87
CA GLU A 223 18.85 24.97 45.05
C GLU A 223 17.57 24.62 45.84
N ASP A 224 16.59 25.54 45.92
CA ASP A 224 15.35 25.32 46.68
C ASP A 224 14.36 24.46 45.85
N ILE A 225 14.35 24.62 44.53
CA ILE A 225 13.60 23.76 43.59
C ILE A 225 14.14 22.32 43.64
N GLU A 226 15.46 22.13 43.50
CA GLU A 226 16.14 20.82 43.65
C GLU A 226 15.76 20.18 45.01
N ASP A 227 15.95 20.90 46.12
CA ASP A 227 15.73 20.32 47.46
C ASP A 227 14.26 19.93 47.73
N ALA A 228 13.29 20.59 47.07
CA ALA A 228 11.87 20.45 47.32
C ALA A 228 11.13 19.57 46.31
N LEU A 229 11.54 19.62 45.04
CA LEU A 229 10.79 19.06 43.92
C LEU A 229 11.49 17.92 43.17
N ASP A 230 12.75 17.58 43.50
CA ASP A 230 13.49 16.46 42.90
C ASP A 230 12.68 15.14 42.87
N GLY A 231 12.46 14.61 41.66
CA GLY A 231 11.68 13.42 41.34
C GLY A 231 10.16 13.64 41.32
N ASN A 232 9.68 14.87 41.21
CA ASN A 232 8.26 15.16 40.99
C ASN A 232 7.96 15.37 39.51
N GLU A 233 6.83 14.84 39.08
CA GLU A 233 6.30 14.89 37.71
C GLU A 233 5.02 15.75 37.65
N TYR A 234 4.76 16.36 36.50
CA TYR A 234 3.57 17.16 36.23
C TYR A 234 3.08 16.94 34.79
N ASP A 235 1.80 16.63 34.63
CA ASP A 235 1.18 16.24 33.35
C ASP A 235 1.13 17.36 32.30
N TYR A 236 1.22 18.63 32.73
CA TYR A 236 1.31 19.78 31.84
C TYR A 236 2.06 20.92 32.49
N ALA A 237 3.03 21.49 31.77
CA ALA A 237 3.72 22.68 32.19
C ALA A 237 4.01 23.64 31.04
N LYS A 238 4.01 24.91 31.40
CA LYS A 238 4.57 26.00 30.59
C LYS A 238 5.95 26.36 31.15
N VAL A 239 6.99 25.95 30.43
CA VAL A 239 8.39 26.20 30.77
C VAL A 239 8.90 27.41 29.97
N ILE A 240 9.44 28.40 30.65
CA ILE A 240 9.89 29.66 30.07
C ILE A 240 11.41 29.73 30.19
N LEU A 241 12.07 29.85 29.03
CA LEU A 241 13.53 29.85 28.91
C LEU A 241 14.06 31.28 28.77
N ASN A 242 15.22 31.53 29.37
CA ASN A 242 15.96 32.78 29.19
C ASN A 242 16.84 32.76 27.92
N ASP A 243 17.50 33.90 27.63
CA ASP A 243 18.41 34.06 26.49
C ASP A 243 19.59 33.05 26.44
N ASP A 244 19.95 32.44 27.58
CA ASP A 244 21.01 31.43 27.68
C ASP A 244 20.47 30.00 27.46
N GLY A 245 19.14 29.81 27.41
CA GLY A 245 18.45 28.53 27.28
C GLY A 245 18.14 27.83 28.61
N ASP A 246 18.41 28.48 29.74
CA ASP A 246 18.13 27.95 31.07
C ASP A 246 16.67 28.27 31.46
N VAL A 247 16.04 27.40 32.27
CA VAL A 247 14.68 27.59 32.77
C VAL A 247 14.66 28.76 33.76
N GLU A 248 13.87 29.78 33.44
CA GLU A 248 13.65 30.93 34.30
C GLU A 248 12.34 30.82 35.09
N ARG A 249 11.28 30.29 34.47
CA ARG A 249 9.99 30.12 35.15
C ARG A 249 9.21 28.92 34.63
N VAL A 250 8.49 28.26 35.52
CA VAL A 250 7.59 27.14 35.20
C VAL A 250 6.21 27.37 35.81
N TYR A 251 5.17 27.10 35.03
CA TYR A 251 3.80 26.93 35.53
C TYR A 251 3.37 25.49 35.26
N ALA A 252 3.34 24.66 36.30
CA ALA A 252 3.08 23.23 36.18
C ALA A 252 1.77 22.82 36.88
N TYR A 253 1.07 21.88 36.26
CA TYR A 253 -0.24 21.41 36.67
C TYR A 253 -0.28 19.89 36.61
N THR A 254 -0.79 19.26 37.66
CA THR A 254 -1.21 17.86 37.59
C THR A 254 -2.62 17.80 37.03
N LEU A 255 -2.86 17.04 35.97
CA LEU A 255 -4.15 16.83 35.32
C LEU A 255 -4.66 15.43 35.68
N ASN A 256 -5.98 15.21 35.69
CA ASN A 256 -6.51 13.86 35.90
C ASN A 256 -6.86 13.21 34.55
N PRO A 257 -6.07 12.25 34.06
CA PRO A 257 -6.37 11.59 32.79
C PRO A 257 -7.61 10.68 32.86
N GLU A 258 -7.90 10.08 34.02
CA GLU A 258 -9.09 9.22 34.23
C GLU A 258 -10.41 9.98 34.11
N ASP A 259 -10.40 11.28 34.41
CA ASP A 259 -11.59 12.15 34.31
C ASP A 259 -11.61 12.96 32.99
N SER A 260 -10.74 12.64 32.02
CA SER A 260 -10.67 13.36 30.74
C SER A 260 -12.02 13.37 30.00
N ILE A 261 -12.24 14.37 29.14
CA ILE A 261 -13.48 14.49 28.36
C ILE A 261 -13.14 14.46 26.86
N LEU A 262 -13.75 13.52 26.12
CA LEU A 262 -13.76 13.58 24.66
C LEU A 262 -15.07 14.23 24.22
N VAL A 263 -15.01 15.47 23.74
CA VAL A 263 -16.19 16.31 23.57
C VAL A 263 -17.15 15.73 22.51
N GLU A 264 -18.36 15.36 22.90
CA GLU A 264 -19.46 15.01 22.00
C GLU A 264 -20.30 16.26 21.67
N GLU A 265 -20.70 17.03 22.69
CA GLU A 265 -21.54 18.21 22.54
C GLU A 265 -21.14 19.33 23.52
N ILE A 266 -21.42 20.57 23.13
CA ILE A 266 -21.29 21.77 23.98
C ILE A 266 -22.69 22.34 24.25
N ASP A 267 -23.13 22.32 25.52
CA ASP A 267 -24.40 22.93 25.98
C ASP A 267 -24.15 24.10 26.93
N GLY A 268 -23.99 25.29 26.34
CA GLY A 268 -23.83 26.53 27.10
C GLY A 268 -22.44 26.62 27.73
N ASN A 269 -22.35 26.41 29.04
CA ASN A 269 -21.08 26.39 29.77
C ASN A 269 -20.58 24.96 30.04
N TYR A 270 -21.32 23.95 29.58
CA TYR A 270 -21.00 22.54 29.79
C TYR A 270 -20.42 21.95 28.52
N ILE A 271 -19.33 21.19 28.67
CA ILE A 271 -18.93 20.19 27.68
C ILE A 271 -19.45 18.83 28.12
N VAL A 272 -19.92 18.04 27.16
CA VAL A 272 -20.51 16.72 27.37
C VAL A 272 -19.59 15.68 26.73
N ASP A 273 -19.20 14.69 27.52
CA ASP A 273 -18.43 13.52 27.08
C ASP A 273 -19.32 12.50 26.35
N ARG A 274 -18.70 11.58 25.62
CA ARG A 274 -19.39 10.51 24.87
C ARG A 274 -20.25 9.59 25.74
N ASN A 275 -19.84 9.37 26.98
CA ASN A 275 -20.59 8.58 27.97
C ASN A 275 -21.70 9.41 28.69
N GLY A 276 -21.86 10.69 28.34
CA GLY A 276 -22.85 11.61 28.91
C GLY A 276 -22.43 12.32 30.20
N ASP A 277 -21.17 12.21 30.62
CA ASP A 277 -20.63 13.03 31.71
C ASP A 277 -20.52 14.51 31.30
N GLU A 278 -20.78 15.42 32.24
CA GLU A 278 -20.83 16.87 31.98
C GLU A 278 -19.79 17.59 32.83
N LEU A 279 -18.96 18.44 32.20
CA LEU A 279 -18.02 19.34 32.89
C LEU A 279 -18.43 20.80 32.71
N ASP A 280 -18.61 21.52 33.83
CA ASP A 280 -18.94 22.95 33.86
C ASP A 280 -17.66 23.80 33.78
N LEU A 281 -17.46 24.48 32.67
CA LEU A 281 -16.28 25.32 32.43
C LEU A 281 -16.54 26.82 32.68
N GLU A 282 -17.65 27.22 33.33
CA GLU A 282 -18.00 28.65 33.52
C GLU A 282 -16.88 29.47 34.16
N ASP A 283 -16.16 28.90 35.12
CA ASP A 283 -15.12 29.58 35.90
C ASP A 283 -13.70 29.02 35.63
N TYR A 284 -13.53 28.16 34.63
CA TYR A 284 -12.25 27.55 34.30
C TYR A 284 -11.36 28.48 33.47
N VAL A 285 -10.05 28.43 33.71
CA VAL A 285 -9.06 28.87 32.72
C VAL A 285 -8.88 27.74 31.71
N ILE A 286 -9.30 27.96 30.47
CA ILE A 286 -9.20 26.97 29.38
C ILE A 286 -8.05 27.38 28.48
N VAL A 287 -7.10 26.47 28.24
CA VAL A 287 -5.95 26.72 27.36
C VAL A 287 -5.87 25.71 26.23
N LYS A 288 -5.39 26.17 25.07
CA LYS A 288 -4.99 25.36 23.92
C LYS A 288 -3.70 25.95 23.37
N ASP A 289 -2.67 25.14 23.17
CA ASP A 289 -1.33 25.60 22.74
C ASP A 289 -0.74 26.73 23.62
N GLY A 290 -0.97 26.64 24.95
CA GLY A 290 -0.49 27.63 25.93
C GLY A 290 -1.20 28.99 25.87
N LYS A 291 -2.30 29.09 25.11
CA LYS A 291 -3.12 30.29 24.95
C LYS A 291 -4.48 30.07 25.57
N GLU A 292 -4.96 31.08 26.29
CA GLU A 292 -6.33 31.11 26.78
C GLU A 292 -7.32 31.10 25.60
N ILE A 293 -8.30 30.19 25.65
CA ILE A 293 -9.39 30.12 24.68
C ILE A 293 -10.74 30.24 25.38
N SER A 294 -11.79 30.54 24.62
CA SER A 294 -13.15 30.50 25.14
C SER A 294 -13.77 29.12 24.92
N ILE A 295 -14.82 28.79 25.69
CA ILE A 295 -15.61 27.57 25.45
C ILE A 295 -16.21 27.53 24.03
N ASP A 296 -16.46 28.69 23.41
CA ASP A 296 -16.96 28.78 22.03
C ASP A 296 -15.91 28.31 20.99
N ASP A 297 -14.64 28.18 21.39
CA ASP A 297 -13.53 27.70 20.56
C ASP A 297 -13.26 26.19 20.74
N ILE A 298 -13.93 25.52 21.68
CA ILE A 298 -13.91 24.07 21.82
C ILE A 298 -14.81 23.46 20.73
N GLU A 299 -14.37 22.36 20.12
CA GLU A 299 -15.11 21.65 19.07
C GLU A 299 -15.43 20.20 19.46
N GLU A 300 -16.33 19.55 18.71
CA GLU A 300 -16.57 18.11 18.83
C GLU A 300 -15.27 17.34 18.53
N ASN A 301 -14.97 16.31 19.31
CA ASN A 301 -13.74 15.54 19.35
C ASN A 301 -12.50 16.29 19.86
N ASP A 302 -12.64 17.50 20.41
CA ASP A 302 -11.57 18.05 21.25
C ASP A 302 -11.41 17.18 22.50
N PHE A 303 -10.17 16.89 22.88
CA PHE A 303 -9.85 16.13 24.08
C PHE A 303 -9.40 17.08 25.20
N VAL A 304 -10.10 17.03 26.33
CA VAL A 304 -9.96 18.01 27.42
C VAL A 304 -9.48 17.31 28.68
N LEU A 305 -8.27 17.67 29.10
CA LEU A 305 -7.67 17.27 30.37
C LEU A 305 -7.84 18.42 31.38
N PHE A 306 -8.16 18.12 32.63
CA PHE A 306 -8.41 19.20 33.58
C PHE A 306 -8.02 18.87 35.02
N ASN A 307 -7.93 19.95 35.80
CA ASN A 307 -7.80 19.93 37.25
C ASN A 307 -8.83 20.91 37.85
N SER A 308 -9.84 20.36 38.53
CA SER A 308 -10.93 21.16 39.10
C SER A 308 -10.53 22.00 40.32
N ASP A 309 -9.40 21.66 40.97
CA ASP A 309 -8.93 22.34 42.18
C ASP A 309 -7.92 23.46 41.85
N ALA A 310 -7.36 23.48 40.65
CA ALA A 310 -6.43 24.52 40.20
C ALA A 310 -7.11 25.90 40.14
N HIS A 311 -6.40 26.95 40.55
CA HIS A 311 -6.92 28.35 40.62
C HIS A 311 -8.19 28.54 41.48
N GLY A 312 -8.59 27.53 42.26
CA GLY A 312 -9.80 27.55 43.09
C GLY A 312 -11.12 27.36 42.34
N ASP A 313 -11.11 27.54 41.01
CA ASP A 313 -12.29 27.45 40.13
C ASP A 313 -12.07 26.54 38.89
N GLY A 314 -10.85 26.03 38.65
CA GLY A 314 -10.52 25.01 37.64
C GLY A 314 -9.49 25.46 36.58
N TYR A 315 -8.71 24.52 36.05
CA TYR A 315 -7.83 24.69 34.89
C TYR A 315 -8.04 23.53 33.91
N ALA A 316 -8.26 23.83 32.63
CA ALA A 316 -8.48 22.85 31.57
C ALA A 316 -7.53 23.09 30.39
N VAL A 317 -7.01 22.00 29.84
CA VAL A 317 -6.11 21.96 28.69
C VAL A 317 -6.81 21.18 27.58
N VAL A 318 -7.01 21.83 26.44
CA VAL A 318 -7.47 21.17 25.21
C VAL A 318 -6.23 20.69 24.46
N TYR A 319 -6.11 19.38 24.29
CA TYR A 319 -4.93 18.74 23.72
C TYR A 319 -5.33 17.61 22.77
N ASN A 320 -5.19 17.84 21.46
CA ASN A 320 -5.67 16.93 20.42
C ASN A 320 -4.51 16.22 19.72
N ASN A 321 -3.53 15.72 20.48
CA ASN A 321 -2.51 14.87 19.90
C ASN A 321 -3.09 13.46 19.74
N THR A 322 -3.22 13.01 18.49
CA THR A 322 -3.84 11.74 18.14
C THR A 322 -3.08 11.03 17.05
N VAL A 323 -3.10 9.70 17.08
CA VAL A 323 -2.62 8.81 16.01
C VAL A 323 -3.77 7.88 15.66
N SER A 324 -3.99 7.65 14.37
CA SER A 324 -5.01 6.73 13.87
C SER A 324 -4.35 5.66 13.01
N GLY A 325 -4.80 4.41 13.14
CA GLY A 325 -4.27 3.27 12.43
C GLY A 325 -4.87 1.96 12.92
N ASN A 326 -4.43 0.84 12.36
CA ASN A 326 -4.79 -0.49 12.85
C ASN A 326 -3.83 -0.90 13.97
N ILE A 327 -4.34 -1.64 14.95
CA ILE A 327 -3.49 -2.28 15.94
C ILE A 327 -2.92 -3.56 15.32
N ASP A 328 -1.59 -3.68 15.30
CA ASP A 328 -0.88 -4.81 14.69
C ASP A 328 -0.34 -5.82 15.72
N GLY A 329 -0.44 -5.47 17.01
CA GLY A 329 -0.01 -6.34 18.11
C GLY A 329 -0.20 -5.71 19.48
N VAL A 330 -0.71 -6.50 20.43
CA VAL A 330 -0.95 -6.07 21.81
C VAL A 330 0.07 -6.64 22.79
N PHE A 331 0.47 -5.82 23.77
CA PHE A 331 1.37 -6.18 24.86
C PHE A 331 0.77 -5.79 26.21
N GLN A 332 1.46 -6.19 27.29
CA GLN A 332 0.95 -6.05 28.65
C GLN A 332 0.52 -4.63 29.04
N ASP A 333 1.30 -3.62 28.61
CA ASP A 333 1.09 -2.21 28.96
C ASP A 333 1.26 -1.30 27.71
N SER A 334 1.24 -1.88 26.49
CA SER A 334 1.45 -1.16 25.22
C SER A 334 0.82 -1.90 24.02
N PHE A 335 0.70 -1.24 22.86
CA PHE A 335 0.31 -1.88 21.59
C PHE A 335 1.02 -1.24 20.40
N ASP A 336 1.15 -1.98 19.30
CA ASP A 336 1.66 -1.50 18.01
C ASP A 336 0.51 -0.91 17.20
N LEU A 337 0.63 0.35 16.78
CA LEU A 337 -0.36 1.09 15.98
C LEU A 337 0.36 1.72 14.78
N ASP A 338 -0.08 1.39 13.56
CA ASP A 338 0.57 1.85 12.32
C ASP A 338 2.10 1.61 12.31
N GLY A 339 2.53 0.47 12.84
CA GLY A 339 3.94 0.08 12.94
C GLY A 339 4.79 0.81 13.99
N GLU A 340 4.20 1.63 14.87
CA GLU A 340 4.87 2.21 16.04
C GLU A 340 4.29 1.66 17.36
N ASN A 341 5.15 1.39 18.34
CA ASN A 341 4.73 0.90 19.66
C ASN A 341 4.40 2.08 20.58
N TYR A 342 3.21 2.06 21.19
CA TYR A 342 2.77 3.09 22.13
C TYR A 342 2.41 2.48 23.48
N ASP A 343 3.03 3.02 24.54
CA ASP A 343 2.67 2.70 25.93
C ASP A 343 1.35 3.40 26.29
N TYR A 344 0.49 2.72 27.06
CA TYR A 344 -0.71 3.32 27.64
C TYR A 344 -0.59 3.43 29.17
N ILE A 345 -1.16 4.48 29.74
CA ILE A 345 -1.05 4.75 31.17
C ILE A 345 -1.85 3.75 32.02
N ASP A 346 -1.48 3.60 33.29
CA ASP A 346 -2.35 2.94 34.28
C ASP A 346 -3.65 3.76 34.43
N GLY A 347 -4.79 3.16 34.06
CA GLY A 347 -6.07 3.84 34.00
C GLY A 347 -6.42 4.45 32.63
N ALA A 348 -5.67 4.13 31.57
CA ALA A 348 -6.09 4.39 30.20
C ALA A 348 -7.45 3.73 29.92
N GLN A 349 -8.16 4.27 28.94
CA GLN A 349 -9.52 3.86 28.62
C GLN A 349 -9.69 3.61 27.12
N TYR A 350 -10.74 2.91 26.74
CA TYR A 350 -11.22 2.91 25.36
C TYR A 350 -12.71 3.15 25.30
N LEU A 351 -13.20 3.56 24.13
CA LEU A 351 -14.63 3.65 23.85
C LEU A 351 -15.11 2.32 23.29
N ASN A 352 -16.04 1.69 24.00
CA ASN A 352 -16.72 0.50 23.51
C ASN A 352 -17.76 0.85 22.42
N GLU A 353 -18.39 -0.16 21.83
CA GLU A 353 -19.39 0.01 20.78
C GLU A 353 -20.60 0.90 21.17
N ASP A 354 -20.93 0.98 22.46
CA ASP A 354 -21.99 1.84 23.00
C ASP A 354 -21.53 3.29 23.25
N ASN A 355 -20.27 3.63 22.90
CA ASN A 355 -19.58 4.89 23.23
C ASN A 355 -19.40 5.12 24.74
N GLU A 356 -19.41 4.06 25.54
CA GLU A 356 -19.07 4.10 26.96
C GLU A 356 -17.56 3.89 27.15
N LYS A 357 -16.99 4.55 28.16
CA LYS A 357 -15.57 4.43 28.49
C LYS A 357 -15.34 3.22 29.39
N GLU A 358 -14.52 2.29 28.94
CA GLU A 358 -14.05 1.13 29.72
C GLU A 358 -12.52 1.19 29.90
N PRO A 359 -11.95 0.52 30.92
CA PRO A 359 -10.50 0.46 31.10
C PRO A 359 -9.81 -0.19 29.90
N LEU A 360 -8.73 0.42 29.41
CA LEU A 360 -7.85 -0.16 28.42
C LEU A 360 -6.78 -1.00 29.12
N ASP A 361 -7.03 -2.30 29.18
CA ASP A 361 -6.05 -3.33 29.52
C ASP A 361 -5.74 -4.19 28.28
N VAL A 362 -4.98 -5.27 28.46
CA VAL A 362 -4.64 -6.20 27.36
C VAL A 362 -5.90 -6.69 26.66
N ASP A 363 -6.91 -7.13 27.42
CA ASP A 363 -8.16 -7.65 26.88
C ASP A 363 -8.91 -6.56 26.08
N GLY A 364 -8.94 -5.32 26.58
CA GLY A 364 -9.51 -4.17 25.87
C GLY A 364 -8.75 -3.80 24.59
N ALA A 365 -7.43 -3.93 24.59
CA ALA A 365 -6.60 -3.68 23.42
C ALA A 365 -6.70 -4.80 22.38
N GLU A 366 -6.79 -6.07 22.80
CA GLU A 366 -7.02 -7.25 21.94
C GLU A 366 -8.38 -7.11 21.22
N LYS A 367 -9.45 -6.73 21.94
CA LYS A 367 -10.75 -6.40 21.34
C LYS A 367 -10.66 -5.39 20.21
N LEU A 368 -9.85 -4.35 20.39
CA LEU A 368 -9.68 -3.30 19.40
C LEU A 368 -8.82 -3.78 18.21
N GLU A 369 -7.81 -4.62 18.46
CA GLU A 369 -7.00 -5.31 17.44
C GLU A 369 -7.86 -6.23 16.56
N GLU A 370 -8.69 -7.07 17.19
CA GLU A 370 -9.51 -8.06 16.51
C GLU A 370 -10.64 -7.47 15.68
N SER A 371 -10.90 -6.16 15.82
CA SER A 371 -11.83 -5.46 14.93
C SER A 371 -11.32 -5.42 13.49
N GLY A 372 -10.00 -5.43 13.30
CA GLY A 372 -9.37 -5.16 12.01
C GLY A 372 -9.61 -3.73 11.48
N GLU A 373 -10.32 -2.89 12.23
CA GLU A 373 -10.70 -1.53 11.86
C GLU A 373 -9.69 -0.49 12.40
N GLU A 374 -9.71 0.71 11.81
CA GLU A 374 -8.87 1.83 12.23
C GLU A 374 -9.33 2.37 13.60
N VAL A 375 -8.42 2.40 14.56
CA VAL A 375 -8.62 3.04 15.87
C VAL A 375 -7.93 4.40 15.93
N THR A 376 -8.36 5.27 16.85
CA THR A 376 -7.72 6.57 17.13
C THR A 376 -7.28 6.63 18.59
N ALA A 377 -5.97 6.68 18.81
CA ALA A 377 -5.36 6.85 20.12
C ALA A 377 -5.18 8.35 20.45
N TYR A 378 -5.52 8.74 21.67
CA TYR A 378 -5.37 10.08 22.23
C TYR A 378 -4.29 10.07 23.31
N PHE A 379 -3.37 11.02 23.24
CA PHE A 379 -2.14 11.02 24.05
C PHE A 379 -2.15 12.10 25.14
N ASN A 380 -1.39 11.85 26.22
CA ASN A 380 -0.99 12.90 27.17
C ASN A 380 0.20 13.73 26.62
N HIS A 381 0.67 14.73 27.38
CA HIS A 381 1.87 15.46 26.99
C HIS A 381 3.15 14.62 27.14
N GLU A 382 3.14 13.52 27.90
CA GLU A 382 4.28 12.58 28.02
C GLU A 382 4.43 11.66 26.80
N GLY A 383 3.43 11.62 25.92
CA GLY A 383 3.42 10.74 24.73
C GLY A 383 2.82 9.35 24.98
N GLU A 384 2.15 9.15 26.12
CA GLU A 384 1.45 7.91 26.47
C GLU A 384 -0.03 7.98 26.12
N VAL A 385 -0.62 6.84 25.76
CA VAL A 385 -2.03 6.72 25.39
C VAL A 385 -2.92 6.79 26.63
N ILE A 386 -3.94 7.66 26.59
CA ILE A 386 -4.96 7.80 27.64
C ILE A 386 -6.31 7.23 27.19
N LEU A 387 -6.67 7.43 25.92
CA LEU A 387 -7.96 7.00 25.39
C LEU A 387 -7.77 6.42 24.00
N VAL A 388 -8.41 5.30 23.70
CA VAL A 388 -8.52 4.77 22.33
C VAL A 388 -9.98 4.76 21.90
N ALA A 389 -10.27 5.31 20.73
CA ALA A 389 -11.60 5.31 20.12
C ALA A 389 -11.57 4.47 18.86
N GLY A 390 -12.36 3.40 18.81
CA GLY A 390 -12.45 2.48 17.68
C GLY A 390 -13.68 1.60 17.81
N THR A 391 -13.88 0.72 16.84
CA THR A 391 -14.83 -0.39 16.95
C THR A 391 -14.15 -1.56 17.63
N GLU A 392 -14.88 -2.26 18.50
CA GLU A 392 -14.44 -3.55 19.02
C GLU A 392 -14.70 -4.64 17.98
N GLY A 393 -13.75 -5.55 17.84
CA GLY A 393 -13.93 -6.84 17.19
C GLY A 393 -14.35 -7.90 18.18
N LEU A 394 -14.71 -9.06 17.64
CA LEU A 394 -14.98 -10.22 18.45
C LEU A 394 -13.65 -10.78 18.94
N VAL A 395 -13.43 -10.78 20.26
CA VAL A 395 -12.38 -11.63 20.83
C VAL A 395 -12.70 -13.04 20.47
N SER A 396 -12.00 -13.56 19.45
CA SER A 396 -12.13 -14.97 19.11
C SER A 396 -11.77 -15.70 20.38
N SER A 397 -12.75 -16.44 20.90
CA SER A 397 -12.61 -17.13 22.18
C SER A 397 -11.33 -17.98 22.14
N GLN A 398 -10.77 -18.35 23.28
CA GLN A 398 -9.59 -19.23 23.37
C GLN A 398 -9.78 -20.62 22.69
N PHE A 399 -10.89 -20.82 21.98
CA PHE A 399 -11.35 -22.00 21.30
C PHE A 399 -11.32 -21.79 19.79
N ALA A 400 -10.44 -22.53 19.12
CA ALA A 400 -10.46 -22.60 17.67
C ALA A 400 -11.75 -23.31 17.20
N PRO A 401 -12.50 -22.75 16.24
CA PRO A 401 -13.68 -23.41 15.69
C PRO A 401 -13.29 -24.69 14.97
N SER A 402 -14.15 -25.70 15.08
CA SER A 402 -13.95 -27.00 14.44
C SER A 402 -15.29 -27.68 14.19
N TYR A 403 -15.35 -28.56 13.19
CA TYR A 403 -16.56 -29.31 12.86
C TYR A 403 -16.35 -30.81 12.92
N THR A 404 -17.27 -31.54 13.56
CA THR A 404 -17.11 -32.99 13.77
C THR A 404 -17.36 -33.81 12.50
N VAL A 405 -16.40 -34.68 12.14
CA VAL A 405 -16.46 -35.61 10.98
C VAL A 405 -16.72 -37.07 11.38
N ASP A 406 -16.80 -37.38 12.68
CA ASP A 406 -17.37 -38.62 13.20
C ASP A 406 -18.12 -38.32 14.51
N SER A 407 -18.92 -39.29 14.96
CA SER A 407 -19.64 -39.20 16.22
C SER A 407 -18.68 -39.07 17.40
N ILE A 408 -18.89 -38.05 18.24
CA ILE A 408 -18.16 -37.94 19.51
C ILE A 408 -18.46 -39.19 20.35
N THR A 409 -17.42 -39.95 20.70
CA THR A 409 -17.59 -41.20 21.46
C THR A 409 -17.14 -41.06 22.91
N ALA A 410 -17.97 -41.55 23.81
CA ALA A 410 -17.67 -41.62 25.22
C ALA A 410 -17.28 -43.04 25.64
N TYR A 411 -16.24 -43.17 26.46
CA TYR A 411 -15.85 -44.46 27.03
C TYR A 411 -15.11 -44.32 28.37
N LYS A 412 -14.98 -45.44 29.09
CA LYS A 412 -14.09 -45.55 30.26
C LYS A 412 -12.78 -46.23 29.91
N ASP A 413 -11.68 -45.64 30.33
CA ASP A 413 -10.35 -46.18 30.13
C ASP A 413 -10.04 -47.37 31.08
N ASN A 414 -8.79 -47.86 31.09
CA ASN A 414 -8.41 -48.97 31.98
C ASN A 414 -8.25 -48.57 33.46
N LEU A 415 -8.22 -47.27 33.75
CA LEU A 415 -8.14 -46.68 35.08
C LEU A 415 -9.50 -46.26 35.65
N ASP A 416 -10.58 -46.43 34.88
CA ASP A 416 -11.99 -46.10 35.21
C ASP A 416 -12.34 -44.61 35.03
N ASN A 417 -11.48 -43.87 34.31
CA ASN A 417 -11.67 -42.45 33.98
C ASN A 417 -12.59 -42.31 32.76
N ASP A 418 -13.47 -41.32 32.78
CA ASP A 418 -14.33 -40.98 31.64
C ASP A 418 -13.51 -40.24 30.58
N ARG A 419 -13.67 -40.67 29.32
CA ARG A 419 -12.94 -40.15 28.17
C ARG A 419 -13.88 -39.82 27.02
N LEU A 420 -13.47 -38.82 26.25
CA LEU A 420 -14.08 -38.39 24.99
C LEU A 420 -13.09 -38.62 23.85
N GLU A 421 -13.59 -39.19 22.76
CA GLU A 421 -12.90 -39.24 21.47
C GLU A 421 -13.68 -38.34 20.50
N ILE A 422 -13.02 -37.34 19.93
CA ILE A 422 -13.59 -36.28 19.08
C ILE A 422 -12.75 -36.25 17.79
N ASP A 423 -13.39 -36.47 16.64
CA ASP A 423 -12.78 -36.43 15.30
C ASP A 423 -13.34 -35.21 14.56
N VAL A 424 -12.49 -34.24 14.22
CA VAL A 424 -12.89 -32.92 13.70
C VAL A 424 -12.00 -32.46 12.56
N VAL A 425 -12.54 -31.57 11.73
CA VAL A 425 -11.76 -30.68 10.87
C VAL A 425 -11.60 -29.35 11.59
N ASN A 426 -10.36 -28.87 11.70
CA ASN A 426 -10.02 -27.56 12.27
C ASN A 426 -10.07 -26.46 11.21
N GLN A 427 -9.82 -25.21 11.61
CA GLN A 427 -9.79 -24.05 10.72
C GLN A 427 -8.75 -24.13 9.59
N ASP A 428 -7.68 -24.94 9.76
CA ASP A 428 -6.66 -25.13 8.74
C ASP A 428 -7.05 -26.20 7.69
N GLY A 429 -8.25 -26.76 7.78
CA GLY A 429 -8.71 -27.89 6.96
C GLY A 429 -8.10 -29.24 7.36
N ASP A 430 -7.34 -29.30 8.46
CA ASP A 430 -6.69 -30.52 8.92
C ASP A 430 -7.66 -31.38 9.75
N ASN A 431 -7.70 -32.68 9.44
CA ASN A 431 -8.46 -33.66 10.21
C ASN A 431 -7.68 -34.14 11.45
N GLU A 432 -8.26 -33.92 12.63
CA GLU A 432 -7.64 -34.22 13.92
C GLU A 432 -8.53 -35.06 14.85
N LEU A 433 -7.88 -36.05 15.48
CA LEU A 433 -8.51 -36.96 16.44
C LEU A 433 -7.99 -36.70 17.85
N TYR A 434 -8.87 -36.18 18.71
CA TYR A 434 -8.62 -35.92 20.12
C TYR A 434 -9.16 -37.06 21.00
N ASP A 435 -8.31 -37.66 21.84
CA ASP A 435 -8.70 -38.63 22.88
C ASP A 435 -8.35 -38.07 24.26
N VAL A 436 -9.32 -37.43 24.92
CA VAL A 436 -9.16 -36.64 26.15
C VAL A 436 -9.82 -37.29 27.36
N SER A 437 -9.29 -37.06 28.56
CA SER A 437 -9.94 -37.47 29.81
C SER A 437 -10.78 -36.30 30.33
N LEU A 438 -12.01 -36.52 30.80
CA LEU A 438 -12.78 -35.42 31.41
C LEU A 438 -12.03 -34.78 32.59
N ASP A 439 -11.36 -35.61 33.41
CA ASP A 439 -10.53 -35.14 34.53
C ASP A 439 -9.29 -34.30 34.12
N SER A 440 -9.01 -34.14 32.81
CA SER A 440 -7.90 -33.34 32.31
C SER A 440 -8.34 -32.09 31.55
N LEU A 441 -9.65 -31.86 31.46
CA LEU A 441 -10.19 -30.60 30.95
C LEU A 441 -10.35 -29.67 32.14
N ASP A 442 -9.87 -28.44 31.99
CA ASP A 442 -9.94 -27.42 33.03
C ASP A 442 -11.33 -26.75 33.00
N GLU A 443 -11.91 -26.57 31.81
CA GLU A 443 -13.15 -25.84 31.58
C GLU A 443 -14.03 -26.40 30.44
N PHE A 444 -15.32 -26.07 30.50
CA PHE A 444 -16.29 -26.26 29.41
C PHE A 444 -17.06 -24.98 29.18
N PHE A 445 -17.24 -24.61 27.92
CA PHE A 445 -18.15 -23.55 27.50
C PHE A 445 -19.35 -24.13 26.76
N VAL A 446 -20.52 -23.56 27.00
CA VAL A 446 -21.74 -23.92 26.27
C VAL A 446 -22.45 -22.64 25.85
N GLN A 447 -22.44 -22.35 24.56
CA GLN A 447 -23.21 -21.26 23.99
C GLN A 447 -24.67 -21.69 23.84
N ARG A 448 -25.59 -21.03 24.54
CA ARG A 448 -27.02 -21.39 24.57
C ARG A 448 -27.94 -20.17 24.63
N ASN A 449 -28.69 -19.94 23.54
CA ASN A 449 -29.64 -18.83 23.37
C ASN A 449 -28.99 -17.42 23.41
N GLY A 450 -27.75 -17.27 22.94
CA GLY A 450 -27.00 -16.01 23.06
C GLY A 450 -26.56 -15.71 24.49
N GLU A 451 -26.24 -16.75 25.26
CA GLU A 451 -25.53 -16.63 26.53
C GLU A 451 -24.40 -17.67 26.47
N GLU A 452 -23.18 -17.28 26.82
CA GLU A 452 -22.07 -18.21 27.03
C GLU A 452 -22.07 -18.68 28.49
N LEU A 453 -21.98 -19.99 28.70
CA LEU A 453 -22.00 -20.58 30.03
C LEU A 453 -20.70 -21.34 30.30
N GLU A 454 -19.88 -20.78 31.18
CA GLU A 454 -18.61 -21.35 31.63
C GLU A 454 -18.78 -22.37 32.77
N TYR A 455 -18.10 -23.50 32.69
CA TYR A 455 -18.07 -24.53 33.73
C TYR A 455 -16.61 -24.95 33.99
N GLU A 456 -15.99 -24.42 35.05
CA GLU A 456 -14.60 -24.70 35.43
C GLU A 456 -14.51 -25.64 36.67
N ASP A 457 -13.54 -26.56 36.68
CA ASP A 457 -13.28 -27.40 37.86
C ASP A 457 -12.71 -26.58 39.04
N GLY A 458 -13.40 -26.61 40.18
CA GLY A 458 -13.02 -25.87 41.38
C GLY A 458 -13.80 -24.57 41.61
N ASP A 459 -14.62 -24.17 40.64
CA ASP A 459 -15.37 -22.91 40.66
C ASP A 459 -16.88 -23.12 40.83
N ASP A 460 -17.62 -22.02 41.05
CA ASP A 460 -19.07 -22.06 41.22
C ASP A 460 -19.76 -22.14 39.83
N LEU A 461 -20.92 -22.81 39.72
CA LEU A 461 -21.72 -22.79 38.49
C LEU A 461 -22.06 -21.35 38.04
N PRO A 462 -22.32 -21.13 36.74
CA PRO A 462 -22.80 -19.86 36.22
C PRO A 462 -23.94 -19.29 37.07
N GLU A 463 -23.90 -17.97 37.33
CA GLU A 463 -24.89 -17.29 38.18
C GLU A 463 -26.33 -17.51 37.70
N SER A 464 -26.52 -17.65 36.38
CA SER A 464 -27.80 -17.96 35.74
C SER A 464 -28.38 -19.32 36.16
N ILE A 465 -27.54 -20.25 36.63
CA ILE A 465 -27.89 -21.60 37.06
C ILE A 465 -27.95 -21.71 38.59
N SER A 466 -26.85 -21.45 39.31
CA SER A 466 -26.78 -21.58 40.78
C SER A 466 -25.47 -21.07 41.43
N GLU A 467 -25.54 -20.00 42.21
CA GLU A 467 -24.42 -19.46 43.03
C GLU A 467 -23.95 -20.34 44.22
N ASP A 468 -24.66 -21.42 44.57
CA ASP A 468 -24.37 -22.25 45.77
C ASP A 468 -23.74 -23.63 45.43
N PHE A 469 -23.29 -23.84 44.18
CA PHE A 469 -22.76 -25.13 43.70
C PHE A 469 -21.32 -24.96 43.20
N GLU A 470 -20.37 -25.47 43.98
CA GLU A 470 -18.95 -25.61 43.62
C GLU A 470 -18.76 -26.92 42.84
N ILE A 471 -18.20 -26.81 41.63
CA ILE A 471 -17.85 -27.89 40.73
C ILE A 471 -16.57 -28.58 41.25
N ASP A 472 -16.59 -29.91 41.32
CA ASP A 472 -15.44 -30.75 41.75
C ASP A 472 -15.09 -31.81 40.68
N GLY A 473 -15.54 -31.57 39.45
CA GLY A 473 -15.27 -32.38 38.27
C GLY A 473 -16.51 -32.77 37.48
N PHE A 474 -16.27 -33.53 36.41
CA PHE A 474 -17.27 -33.89 35.41
C PHE A 474 -17.44 -35.40 35.29
N GLU A 475 -18.65 -35.85 34.90
CA GLU A 475 -18.88 -37.27 34.57
C GLU A 475 -19.81 -37.45 33.37
N ILE A 476 -19.67 -38.58 32.69
CA ILE A 476 -20.54 -38.98 31.58
C ILE A 476 -21.72 -39.80 32.09
N ARG A 477 -22.93 -39.42 31.66
CA ARG A 477 -24.17 -40.14 31.94
C ARG A 477 -24.87 -40.58 30.65
N ASP A 478 -25.72 -41.60 30.77
CA ASP A 478 -26.51 -42.06 29.63
C ASP A 478 -27.61 -41.04 29.25
N GLU A 479 -28.28 -41.26 28.10
CA GLU A 479 -29.39 -40.43 27.60
C GLU A 479 -30.55 -40.21 28.59
N ASN A 480 -30.63 -40.99 29.68
CA ASN A 480 -31.66 -40.87 30.72
C ASN A 480 -31.15 -40.15 31.98
N GLY A 481 -29.89 -39.70 31.98
CA GLY A 481 -29.20 -39.10 33.12
C GLY A 481 -28.83 -40.12 34.21
N ASP A 482 -28.77 -41.41 33.89
CA ASP A 482 -28.32 -42.47 34.80
C ASP A 482 -26.78 -42.66 34.71
N GLU A 483 -26.13 -42.83 35.86
CA GLU A 483 -24.68 -43.11 35.98
C GLU A 483 -24.32 -44.43 35.28
N ILE A 484 -23.29 -44.40 34.44
CA ILE A 484 -22.81 -45.58 33.71
C ILE A 484 -21.76 -46.32 34.55
N THR A 485 -22.12 -47.53 35.00
CA THR A 485 -21.31 -48.29 35.97
C THR A 485 -20.62 -49.56 35.40
N ASP A 486 -20.77 -49.82 34.10
CA ASP A 486 -20.14 -50.93 33.38
C ASP A 486 -19.66 -50.43 32.01
N ASN A 487 -18.38 -50.64 31.65
CA ASN A 487 -17.83 -50.23 30.34
C ASN A 487 -18.57 -50.87 29.14
N ASN A 488 -19.35 -51.93 29.34
CA ASN A 488 -20.18 -52.49 28.27
C ASN A 488 -21.52 -51.76 28.05
N ASP A 489 -21.88 -50.86 28.97
CA ASP A 489 -23.11 -50.07 28.96
C ASP A 489 -22.83 -48.59 28.60
N PHE A 490 -21.58 -48.23 28.25
CA PHE A 490 -21.26 -46.89 27.74
C PHE A 490 -21.98 -46.66 26.40
N PRO A 491 -22.76 -45.58 26.27
CA PRO A 491 -23.31 -45.17 25.00
C PRO A 491 -22.14 -44.80 24.09
N THR A 492 -22.02 -45.51 22.97
CA THR A 492 -21.06 -45.12 21.92
C THR A 492 -21.51 -43.86 21.18
N GLN A 493 -22.77 -43.46 21.36
CA GLN A 493 -23.46 -42.32 20.75
C GLN A 493 -24.59 -41.90 21.70
N ASN A 494 -24.90 -40.60 21.80
CA ASN A 494 -25.95 -40.01 22.65
C ASN A 494 -25.69 -40.15 24.16
N PHE A 495 -25.01 -39.17 24.75
CA PHE A 495 -24.70 -39.10 26.18
C PHE A 495 -24.80 -37.66 26.71
N THR A 496 -24.55 -37.45 27.99
CA THR A 496 -24.64 -36.12 28.60
C THR A 496 -23.52 -35.94 29.61
N ILE A 497 -22.87 -34.78 29.56
CA ILE A 497 -21.84 -34.38 30.51
C ILE A 497 -22.52 -33.70 31.70
N TYR A 498 -22.14 -34.09 32.92
CA TYR A 498 -22.68 -33.55 34.15
C TYR A 498 -21.57 -32.98 35.04
N ALA A 499 -21.80 -31.80 35.60
CA ALA A 499 -20.99 -31.23 36.66
C ALA A 499 -21.34 -31.89 38.01
N LEU A 500 -20.30 -32.23 38.77
CA LEU A 500 -20.38 -32.87 40.08
C LEU A 500 -20.04 -31.90 41.20
N SER A 501 -20.64 -32.12 42.37
CA SER A 501 -20.27 -31.41 43.58
C SER A 501 -19.96 -32.36 44.73
N ASP A 502 -18.85 -32.10 45.39
CA ASP A 502 -18.36 -32.88 46.54
C ASP A 502 -19.19 -32.65 47.82
N ASN A 503 -20.03 -31.61 47.81
CA ASN A 503 -20.94 -31.24 48.90
C ASN A 503 -22.21 -32.12 48.97
N GLY A 504 -22.38 -33.02 48.01
CA GLY A 504 -23.49 -33.98 47.95
C GLY A 504 -24.78 -33.39 47.37
N ASP A 505 -24.66 -32.29 46.63
CA ASP A 505 -25.71 -31.74 45.79
C ASP A 505 -25.98 -32.65 44.59
N ALA A 506 -27.12 -32.42 43.92
CA ALA A 506 -27.49 -33.24 42.77
C ALA A 506 -26.67 -32.78 41.56
N PRO A 507 -26.11 -33.70 40.76
CA PRO A 507 -25.37 -33.35 39.55
C PRO A 507 -26.19 -32.48 38.60
N VAL A 508 -25.51 -31.54 37.95
CA VAL A 508 -26.11 -30.56 37.03
C VAL A 508 -25.71 -30.92 35.60
N GLU A 509 -26.67 -30.88 34.69
CA GLU A 509 -26.44 -31.14 33.27
C GLU A 509 -25.70 -29.96 32.64
N VAL A 510 -24.58 -30.24 31.97
CA VAL A 510 -23.78 -29.25 31.24
C VAL A 510 -24.26 -29.21 29.79
N VAL A 511 -23.97 -30.29 29.04
CA VAL A 511 -24.28 -30.41 27.62
C VAL A 511 -24.76 -31.82 27.26
N ASN A 512 -25.73 -31.89 26.35
CA ASN A 512 -26.19 -33.14 25.74
C ASN A 512 -25.50 -33.35 24.39
N ILE A 513 -24.78 -34.46 24.25
CA ILE A 513 -24.07 -34.81 23.02
C ILE A 513 -24.93 -35.82 22.26
N ALA A 514 -25.42 -35.44 21.09
CA ALA A 514 -26.21 -36.27 20.19
C ALA A 514 -25.39 -36.76 18.99
N ASP A 515 -25.88 -37.79 18.29
CA ASP A 515 -25.25 -38.35 17.07
C ASP A 515 -25.63 -37.54 15.82
N GLU A 516 -25.06 -36.35 15.71
CA GLU A 516 -25.17 -35.41 14.59
C GLU A 516 -23.87 -34.60 14.49
N GLY A 517 -23.56 -34.07 13.31
CA GLY A 517 -22.46 -33.13 13.13
C GLY A 517 -22.65 -31.90 14.00
N LYS A 518 -21.57 -31.42 14.63
CA LYS A 518 -21.59 -30.26 15.52
C LYS A 518 -20.38 -29.38 15.25
N ILE A 519 -20.61 -28.07 15.32
CA ILE A 519 -19.56 -27.11 15.59
C ILE A 519 -19.11 -27.32 17.05
N VAL A 520 -17.81 -27.40 17.27
CA VAL A 520 -17.17 -27.49 18.58
C VAL A 520 -15.98 -26.55 18.60
N GLY A 521 -15.79 -25.81 19.67
CA GLY A 521 -14.61 -25.00 19.88
C GLY A 521 -13.58 -25.79 20.68
N LEU A 522 -12.32 -25.78 20.26
CA LEU A 522 -11.23 -26.53 20.89
C LEU A 522 -10.15 -25.60 21.43
N SER A 523 -9.84 -25.71 22.72
CA SER A 523 -8.70 -25.00 23.33
C SER A 523 -7.59 -26.00 23.67
N THR A 524 -6.37 -25.74 23.20
CA THR A 524 -5.20 -26.61 23.40
C THR A 524 -4.05 -25.87 24.05
N ASP A 525 -3.24 -26.58 24.84
CA ASP A 525 -1.97 -26.03 25.34
C ASP A 525 -0.86 -25.96 24.30
N ASP A 526 0.25 -25.32 24.68
CA ASP A 526 1.51 -25.24 23.89
C ASP A 526 2.03 -26.60 23.39
N ASP A 527 1.63 -27.71 24.03
CA ASP A 527 2.03 -29.07 23.67
C ASP A 527 0.97 -29.77 22.77
N GLY A 528 -0.11 -29.06 22.37
CA GLY A 528 -1.22 -29.53 21.54
C GLY A 528 -2.19 -30.45 22.28
N ASN A 529 -2.22 -30.42 23.62
CA ASN A 529 -3.20 -31.19 24.39
C ASN A 529 -4.44 -30.35 24.65
N LEU A 530 -5.60 -30.93 24.37
CA LEU A 530 -6.90 -30.31 24.64
C LEU A 530 -7.09 -30.04 26.15
N GLN A 531 -7.33 -28.77 26.50
CA GLN A 531 -7.57 -28.29 27.87
C GLN A 531 -9.01 -27.80 28.08
N GLY A 532 -9.68 -27.33 27.03
CA GLY A 532 -11.07 -26.90 27.10
C GLY A 532 -11.91 -27.40 25.92
N LEU A 533 -13.23 -27.34 26.08
CA LEU A 533 -14.22 -27.62 25.03
C LEU A 533 -15.36 -26.61 25.06
N GLU A 534 -15.68 -26.04 23.88
CA GLU A 534 -16.87 -25.23 23.67
C GLU A 534 -17.89 -25.96 22.81
N PHE A 535 -19.17 -25.88 23.20
CA PHE A 535 -20.29 -26.44 22.44
C PHE A 535 -21.30 -25.37 22.06
N TYR A 536 -21.63 -25.31 20.78
CA TYR A 536 -22.59 -24.35 20.24
C TYR A 536 -23.98 -24.98 20.09
N GLU A 537 -25.00 -24.42 20.77
CA GLU A 537 -26.40 -24.78 20.54
C GLU A 537 -27.06 -23.76 19.59
N THR A 538 -27.50 -24.23 18.42
CA THR A 538 -28.08 -23.39 17.36
C THR A 538 -29.21 -22.49 17.88
N THR A 539 -29.12 -21.20 17.63
CA THR A 539 -30.06 -20.19 18.13
C THR A 539 -31.09 -19.75 17.08
N THR A 540 -30.72 -19.73 15.80
CA THR A 540 -31.61 -19.47 14.65
C THR A 540 -31.32 -20.44 13.50
N THR A 541 -32.33 -20.75 12.68
CA THR A 541 -32.20 -21.76 11.60
C THR A 541 -32.82 -21.29 10.30
N ASP A 542 -32.25 -21.69 9.16
CA ASP A 542 -32.81 -21.54 7.79
C ASP A 542 -32.91 -20.05 7.38
N GLN A 543 -31.77 -19.33 7.40
CA GLN A 543 -31.61 -17.96 6.88
C GLN A 543 -30.82 -17.96 5.57
N ASP A 544 -31.26 -17.16 4.61
CA ASP A 544 -30.45 -16.82 3.43
C ASP A 544 -29.66 -15.55 3.81
N ILE A 545 -28.35 -15.53 3.58
CA ILE A 545 -27.42 -14.45 3.92
C ILE A 545 -26.76 -13.97 2.63
N GLU A 546 -26.98 -12.71 2.26
CA GLU A 546 -26.33 -12.11 1.08
C GLU A 546 -24.90 -11.69 1.48
N TYR A 547 -23.91 -11.83 0.59
CA TYR A 547 -22.51 -11.51 0.91
C TYR A 547 -22.31 -10.03 1.33
N ASP A 548 -23.22 -9.12 0.97
CA ASP A 548 -23.19 -7.71 1.38
C ASP A 548 -24.06 -7.39 2.62
N ASP A 549 -24.53 -8.41 3.35
CA ASP A 549 -25.31 -8.22 4.57
C ASP A 549 -24.42 -7.90 5.80
N ASP A 550 -24.64 -6.74 6.42
CA ASP A 550 -24.04 -6.39 7.72
C ASP A 550 -24.79 -7.01 8.93
N TYR A 551 -25.97 -7.61 8.69
CA TYR A 551 -26.87 -8.09 9.75
C TYR A 551 -27.72 -9.30 9.34
N VAL A 552 -27.86 -10.29 10.22
CA VAL A 552 -28.72 -11.48 10.03
C VAL A 552 -29.70 -11.63 11.19
N ASP A 553 -31.01 -11.73 10.90
CA ASP A 553 -32.12 -11.68 11.89
C ASP A 553 -32.03 -10.51 12.90
N GLY A 554 -31.38 -9.41 12.51
CA GLY A 554 -31.15 -8.24 13.36
C GLY A 554 -30.04 -8.40 14.39
N LYS A 555 -29.23 -9.44 14.26
CA LYS A 555 -27.90 -9.63 14.90
C LYS A 555 -26.84 -9.07 13.96
N ARG A 556 -25.78 -8.48 14.52
CA ARG A 556 -24.67 -7.93 13.72
C ARG A 556 -23.86 -9.08 13.14
N LEU A 557 -23.54 -9.01 11.85
CA LEU A 557 -22.62 -9.96 11.23
C LEU A 557 -21.23 -9.29 11.19
N SER A 558 -20.26 -9.90 11.87
CA SER A 558 -18.87 -9.43 11.93
C SER A 558 -18.05 -10.11 10.86
N ASP A 559 -17.08 -9.41 10.29
CA ASP A 559 -16.13 -9.92 9.29
C ASP A 559 -15.34 -11.13 9.84
N SER A 560 -15.09 -11.15 11.15
CA SER A 560 -14.45 -12.25 11.88
C SER A 560 -15.36 -13.45 12.19
N ALA A 561 -16.65 -13.42 11.83
CA ALA A 561 -17.55 -14.54 12.09
C ALA A 561 -17.16 -15.78 11.26
N TYR A 562 -17.09 -16.96 11.87
CA TYR A 562 -16.68 -18.16 11.13
C TYR A 562 -17.83 -18.75 10.32
N VAL A 563 -17.59 -19.01 9.04
CA VAL A 563 -18.49 -19.72 8.13
C VAL A 563 -18.01 -21.15 7.95
N ILE A 564 -18.85 -22.11 8.37
CA ILE A 564 -18.63 -23.55 8.20
C ILE A 564 -19.50 -24.03 7.06
N GLY A 565 -18.89 -24.27 5.91
CA GLY A 565 -19.51 -24.90 4.75
C GLY A 565 -19.36 -26.42 4.81
N VAL A 566 -20.46 -27.15 4.59
CA VAL A 566 -20.46 -28.62 4.50
C VAL A 566 -21.22 -29.08 3.26
N ASP A 567 -20.57 -29.75 2.31
CA ASP A 567 -21.20 -30.19 1.07
C ASP A 567 -22.30 -31.28 1.31
N ASP A 568 -23.54 -30.99 0.89
CA ASP A 568 -24.79 -31.79 1.09
C ASP A 568 -24.90 -33.07 0.22
N GLU A 569 -23.83 -33.59 -0.40
CA GLU A 569 -23.90 -34.91 -1.08
C GLU A 569 -24.19 -36.08 -0.10
N LEU A 570 -24.12 -35.84 1.21
CA LEU A 570 -24.20 -36.85 2.25
C LEU A 570 -25.64 -37.18 2.62
N ASN A 571 -26.09 -38.38 2.28
CA ASN A 571 -27.43 -38.90 2.64
C ASN A 571 -27.56 -39.23 4.16
N GLY A 572 -27.35 -38.25 5.05
CA GLY A 572 -27.52 -38.31 6.51
C GLY A 572 -26.39 -39.05 7.24
N GLY A 573 -25.13 -38.78 6.87
CA GLY A 573 -23.91 -39.23 7.53
C GLY A 573 -23.06 -38.04 7.99
N TYR A 574 -21.92 -38.31 8.64
CA TYR A 574 -20.89 -37.28 8.86
C TYR A 574 -20.13 -37.03 7.55
N PRO A 575 -19.67 -35.80 7.30
CA PRO A 575 -18.81 -35.49 6.15
C PRO A 575 -17.46 -36.17 6.24
N ASP A 576 -16.89 -36.46 5.07
CA ASP A 576 -15.46 -36.72 5.00
C ASP A 576 -14.73 -35.38 5.22
N ALA A 577 -13.47 -35.43 5.66
CA ALA A 577 -12.75 -34.20 6.03
C ALA A 577 -12.57 -33.22 4.87
N GLU A 578 -12.58 -33.73 3.63
CA GLU A 578 -12.52 -32.95 2.39
C GLU A 578 -13.84 -32.22 2.06
N ASP A 579 -14.95 -32.59 2.71
CA ASP A 579 -16.27 -31.99 2.48
C ASP A 579 -16.59 -30.84 3.48
N VAL A 580 -15.61 -30.39 4.27
CA VAL A 580 -15.78 -29.37 5.32
C VAL A 580 -14.82 -28.21 5.09
N THR A 581 -15.36 -27.02 4.94
CA THR A 581 -14.61 -25.77 4.80
C THR A 581 -14.94 -24.86 5.98
N ILE A 582 -13.92 -24.22 6.55
CA ILE A 582 -14.06 -23.24 7.62
C ILE A 582 -13.30 -21.99 7.18
N GLN A 583 -14.02 -20.88 7.03
CA GLN A 583 -13.51 -19.57 6.61
C GLN A 583 -14.10 -18.49 7.50
N THR A 584 -13.62 -17.25 7.40
CA THR A 584 -14.27 -16.09 8.02
C THR A 584 -15.32 -15.47 7.09
N TRP A 585 -16.21 -14.65 7.64
CA TRP A 585 -17.20 -13.93 6.84
C TRP A 585 -16.52 -12.99 5.86
N ASP A 586 -15.44 -12.31 6.27
CA ASP A 586 -14.60 -11.48 5.40
C ASP A 586 -14.15 -12.23 4.14
N GLU A 587 -13.63 -13.46 4.30
CA GLU A 587 -13.22 -14.32 3.19
C GLU A 587 -14.41 -14.62 2.25
N ILE A 588 -15.59 -14.90 2.81
CA ILE A 588 -16.83 -15.12 2.05
C ILE A 588 -17.30 -13.86 1.31
N GLN A 589 -17.12 -12.68 1.91
CA GLN A 589 -17.45 -11.40 1.28
C GLN A 589 -16.52 -11.09 0.12
N ASP A 590 -15.23 -11.35 0.29
CA ASP A 590 -14.21 -11.21 -0.76
C ASP A 590 -14.47 -12.16 -1.93
N GLU A 591 -14.91 -13.39 -1.66
CA GLU A 591 -15.36 -14.35 -2.67
C GLU A 591 -16.69 -13.94 -3.35
N GLY A 592 -17.49 -13.10 -2.67
CA GLY A 592 -18.81 -12.66 -3.11
C GLY A 592 -19.84 -13.79 -3.11
N THR A 593 -19.79 -14.66 -2.10
CA THR A 593 -20.62 -15.88 -2.01
C THR A 593 -21.85 -15.66 -1.13
N ASP A 594 -23.05 -15.84 -1.71
CA ASP A 594 -24.31 -15.87 -0.96
C ASP A 594 -24.47 -17.22 -0.25
N LEU A 595 -24.95 -17.22 1.00
CA LEU A 595 -25.19 -18.44 1.77
C LEU A 595 -26.69 -18.73 1.85
N ASP A 596 -27.12 -19.86 1.28
CA ASP A 596 -28.52 -20.29 1.30
C ASP A 596 -28.78 -21.25 2.47
N GLY A 597 -29.92 -21.06 3.17
CA GLY A 597 -30.39 -22.02 4.17
C GLY A 597 -29.50 -22.22 5.40
N SER A 598 -28.79 -21.18 5.84
CA SER A 598 -27.80 -21.24 6.90
C SER A 598 -28.39 -21.22 8.33
N ASP A 599 -27.68 -21.86 9.26
CA ASP A 599 -27.91 -21.78 10.70
C ASP A 599 -26.91 -20.79 11.30
N VAL A 600 -27.38 -19.88 12.17
CA VAL A 600 -26.56 -18.79 12.70
C VAL A 600 -26.49 -18.86 14.23
N TYR A 601 -25.28 -18.65 14.74
CA TYR A 601 -24.90 -18.65 16.16
C TYR A 601 -24.45 -17.25 16.55
N TYR A 602 -24.85 -16.79 17.74
CA TYR A 602 -24.57 -15.43 18.19
C TYR A 602 -24.31 -15.39 19.69
N ASP A 603 -23.54 -14.40 20.14
CA ASP A 603 -23.11 -14.20 21.53
C ASP A 603 -24.16 -13.44 22.38
N GLU A 604 -23.76 -12.93 23.57
CA GLU A 604 -24.64 -12.16 24.45
C GLU A 604 -24.89 -10.72 24.01
N ASP A 605 -24.02 -10.20 23.14
CA ASP A 605 -24.04 -8.84 22.61
C ASP A 605 -24.75 -8.75 21.25
N ASP A 606 -25.39 -9.85 20.84
CA ASP A 606 -26.13 -9.97 19.58
C ASP A 606 -25.23 -9.92 18.33
N ASN A 607 -23.96 -10.30 18.45
CA ASN A 607 -23.05 -10.50 17.31
C ASN A 607 -23.05 -11.96 16.85
N VAL A 608 -23.10 -12.17 15.53
CA VAL A 608 -22.97 -13.48 14.90
C VAL A 608 -21.53 -13.94 15.03
N THR A 609 -21.32 -15.09 15.66
CA THR A 609 -19.98 -15.68 15.85
C THR A 609 -19.70 -16.82 14.88
N HIS A 610 -20.74 -17.58 14.51
CA HIS A 610 -20.60 -18.67 13.54
C HIS A 610 -21.83 -18.76 12.62
N ILE A 611 -21.59 -19.15 11.38
CA ILE A 611 -22.58 -19.50 10.36
C ILE A 611 -22.30 -20.94 9.93
N TYR A 612 -23.33 -21.76 9.86
CA TYR A 612 -23.27 -23.11 9.30
C TYR A 612 -24.14 -23.18 8.06
N THR A 613 -23.59 -23.68 6.95
CA THR A 613 -24.35 -23.88 5.71
C THR A 613 -24.10 -25.26 5.10
N GLU A 614 -25.15 -25.85 4.53
CA GLU A 614 -25.10 -27.12 3.78
C GLU A 614 -24.98 -26.86 2.25
N ASP A 615 -25.14 -25.61 1.80
CA ASP A 615 -25.14 -25.21 0.38
C ASP A 615 -24.01 -24.19 0.18
N PHE A 616 -22.78 -24.71 0.11
CA PHE A 616 -21.56 -23.92 -0.09
C PHE A 616 -21.09 -24.10 -1.54
N GLU A 617 -21.82 -23.54 -2.51
CA GLU A 617 -21.36 -23.47 -3.90
C GLU A 617 -20.95 -22.02 -4.25
N ALA A 618 -19.67 -21.84 -4.56
CA ALA A 618 -19.02 -20.57 -4.82
C ALA A 618 -19.69 -19.75 -5.94
N GLY A 619 -20.21 -18.57 -5.59
CA GLY A 619 -20.50 -17.41 -6.45
C GLY A 619 -21.51 -17.54 -7.60
N ASP A 620 -21.89 -16.38 -8.15
CA ASP A 620 -22.61 -16.28 -9.43
C ASP A 620 -21.74 -16.85 -10.56
N THR A 621 -22.20 -17.91 -11.24
CA THR A 621 -21.43 -18.60 -12.29
C THR A 621 -21.95 -18.37 -13.71
N SER A 622 -21.03 -18.40 -14.67
CA SER A 622 -21.29 -18.25 -16.10
C SER A 622 -20.76 -19.42 -16.94
N ASP A 623 -21.50 -19.77 -17.99
CA ASP A 623 -21.20 -20.90 -18.88
C ASP A 623 -20.44 -20.46 -20.14
N HIS A 624 -19.22 -20.95 -20.34
CA HIS A 624 -18.39 -20.67 -21.53
C HIS A 624 -18.07 -21.93 -22.33
N ILE A 625 -18.12 -21.85 -23.66
CA ILE A 625 -17.65 -22.94 -24.55
C ILE A 625 -16.22 -22.60 -24.98
N ALA A 626 -15.26 -23.43 -24.59
CA ALA A 626 -13.84 -23.14 -24.73
C ALA A 626 -13.08 -24.26 -25.44
N LEU A 627 -11.93 -23.92 -26.04
CA LEU A 627 -10.92 -24.88 -26.47
C LEU A 627 -9.77 -24.86 -25.47
N LEU A 628 -9.50 -25.99 -24.80
CA LEU A 628 -8.38 -26.10 -23.87
C LEU A 628 -7.05 -26.06 -24.63
N THR A 629 -6.16 -25.17 -24.24
CA THR A 629 -4.83 -24.98 -24.86
C THR A 629 -3.69 -25.40 -23.94
N ASN A 630 -3.91 -25.41 -22.62
CA ASN A 630 -2.99 -25.97 -21.63
C ASN A 630 -3.79 -26.49 -20.43
N VAL A 631 -3.33 -27.57 -19.80
CA VAL A 631 -3.92 -28.14 -18.57
C VAL A 631 -2.79 -28.47 -17.60
N ASP A 632 -2.65 -27.67 -16.55
CA ASP A 632 -1.64 -27.87 -15.51
C ASP A 632 -2.24 -28.68 -14.35
N VAL A 633 -1.53 -29.73 -13.94
CA VAL A 633 -1.97 -30.63 -12.86
C VAL A 633 -0.99 -30.66 -11.69
N ASN A 634 -1.52 -30.79 -10.48
CA ASN A 634 -0.75 -30.87 -9.25
C ASN A 634 -0.12 -32.27 -9.04
N THR A 635 0.48 -32.51 -7.86
CA THR A 635 1.10 -33.80 -7.53
C THR A 635 0.12 -34.96 -7.34
N ASP A 636 -1.13 -34.65 -7.07
CA ASP A 636 -2.20 -35.59 -6.76
C ASP A 636 -3.08 -35.90 -7.99
N ASN A 637 -2.75 -35.26 -9.13
CA ASN A 637 -3.36 -35.44 -10.44
C ASN A 637 -4.73 -34.76 -10.58
N GLU A 638 -4.96 -33.67 -9.83
CA GLU A 638 -6.02 -32.69 -10.05
C GLU A 638 -5.52 -31.53 -10.93
N ILE A 639 -6.43 -30.91 -11.66
CA ILE A 639 -6.21 -29.71 -12.48
C ILE A 639 -6.27 -28.51 -11.53
N VAL A 640 -5.18 -27.75 -11.46
CA VAL A 640 -5.07 -26.55 -10.62
C VAL A 640 -5.09 -25.25 -11.44
N ARG A 641 -4.82 -25.37 -12.75
CA ARG A 641 -4.82 -24.23 -13.67
C ARG A 641 -5.02 -24.72 -15.09
N LEU A 642 -5.76 -23.97 -15.89
CA LEU A 642 -5.92 -24.24 -17.32
C LEU A 642 -5.76 -22.96 -18.14
N GLU A 643 -5.36 -23.13 -19.40
CA GLU A 643 -5.47 -22.06 -20.40
C GLU A 643 -6.49 -22.51 -21.45
N ALA A 644 -7.39 -21.60 -21.85
CA ALA A 644 -8.39 -21.88 -22.86
C ALA A 644 -8.69 -20.68 -23.76
N LEU A 645 -9.13 -20.96 -24.98
CA LEU A 645 -9.69 -19.95 -25.88
C LEU A 645 -11.19 -19.78 -25.59
N VAL A 646 -11.54 -18.66 -24.97
CA VAL A 646 -12.91 -18.26 -24.62
C VAL A 646 -13.26 -17.01 -25.41
N ASP A 647 -14.37 -17.04 -26.14
CA ASP A 647 -14.85 -15.93 -26.98
C ASP A 647 -13.78 -15.34 -27.92
N GLY A 648 -12.84 -16.17 -28.39
CA GLY A 648 -11.78 -15.80 -29.32
C GLY A 648 -10.50 -15.26 -28.67
N GLU A 649 -10.43 -15.17 -27.34
CA GLU A 649 -9.26 -14.71 -26.59
C GLU A 649 -8.68 -15.83 -25.74
N LYS A 650 -7.35 -15.88 -25.63
CA LYS A 650 -6.66 -16.85 -24.78
C LYS A 650 -6.70 -16.33 -23.35
N GLN A 651 -7.32 -17.09 -22.46
CA GLN A 651 -7.47 -16.78 -21.04
C GLN A 651 -6.87 -17.90 -20.19
N THR A 652 -6.36 -17.52 -19.03
CA THR A 652 -5.82 -18.43 -18.02
C THR A 652 -6.77 -18.41 -16.85
N PHE A 653 -7.16 -19.59 -16.38
CA PHE A 653 -8.09 -19.76 -15.27
C PHE A 653 -7.41 -20.62 -14.20
N ASP A 654 -7.57 -20.20 -12.95
CA ASP A 654 -7.32 -21.08 -11.81
C ASP A 654 -8.52 -22.03 -11.65
N VAL A 655 -8.27 -23.20 -11.09
CA VAL A 655 -9.23 -24.32 -11.05
C VAL A 655 -9.20 -24.93 -9.66
N ASP A 656 -10.38 -25.07 -9.06
CA ASP A 656 -10.58 -25.69 -7.75
C ASP A 656 -10.47 -27.22 -7.85
N ASP A 657 -9.23 -27.72 -7.79
CA ASP A 657 -8.84 -29.13 -7.66
C ASP A 657 -9.74 -30.16 -8.40
N LEU A 658 -9.97 -29.96 -9.70
CA LEU A 658 -10.81 -30.85 -10.50
C LEU A 658 -10.06 -32.10 -11.00
N ASP A 659 -10.73 -33.25 -11.05
CA ASP A 659 -10.19 -34.51 -11.61
C ASP A 659 -9.58 -34.31 -13.04
N ASN A 660 -8.33 -34.76 -13.25
CA ASN A 660 -7.65 -34.72 -14.56
C ASN A 660 -8.22 -35.76 -15.56
N ASP A 661 -9.39 -35.44 -16.12
CA ASP A 661 -10.05 -36.19 -17.20
C ASP A 661 -10.02 -35.47 -18.56
N TYR A 662 -9.38 -34.30 -18.65
CA TYR A 662 -9.38 -33.42 -19.82
C TYR A 662 -7.97 -33.24 -20.40
N GLU A 663 -7.87 -33.16 -21.73
CA GLU A 663 -6.60 -33.00 -22.46
C GLU A 663 -6.63 -31.72 -23.32
N GLU A 664 -5.45 -31.18 -23.62
CA GLU A 664 -5.28 -30.09 -24.59
C GLU A 664 -5.94 -30.44 -25.94
N GLY A 665 -6.50 -29.43 -26.61
CA GLY A 665 -7.22 -29.57 -27.88
C GLY A 665 -8.66 -30.09 -27.75
N GLU A 666 -9.16 -30.27 -26.51
CA GLU A 666 -10.56 -30.59 -26.26
C GLU A 666 -11.46 -29.35 -26.21
N ILE A 667 -12.64 -29.45 -26.83
CA ILE A 667 -13.71 -28.46 -26.67
C ILE A 667 -14.52 -28.86 -25.46
N VAL A 668 -14.60 -27.98 -24.47
CA VAL A 668 -15.31 -28.18 -23.21
C VAL A 668 -16.28 -27.05 -22.94
N LYS A 669 -17.12 -27.24 -21.92
CA LYS A 669 -17.90 -26.19 -21.29
C LYS A 669 -17.25 -25.89 -19.93
N LEU A 670 -16.83 -24.65 -19.74
CA LEU A 670 -16.34 -24.13 -18.46
C LEU A 670 -17.50 -23.44 -17.73
N VAL A 671 -17.61 -23.67 -16.43
CA VAL A 671 -18.43 -22.89 -15.51
C VAL A 671 -17.46 -22.02 -14.72
N VAL A 672 -17.52 -20.71 -14.94
CA VAL A 672 -16.58 -19.72 -14.38
C VAL A 672 -17.31 -18.84 -13.37
N ASN A 673 -16.74 -18.68 -12.18
CA ASN A 673 -17.21 -17.72 -11.18
C ASN A 673 -16.98 -16.29 -11.71
N GLU A 674 -18.05 -15.48 -11.80
CA GLU A 674 -17.99 -14.14 -12.39
C GLU A 674 -17.16 -13.13 -11.55
N ASN A 675 -16.87 -13.44 -10.28
CA ASN A 675 -16.13 -12.56 -9.37
C ASN A 675 -14.65 -12.97 -9.21
N SER A 676 -14.36 -14.28 -9.09
CA SER A 676 -12.99 -14.79 -8.89
C SER A 676 -12.27 -15.19 -10.18
N ASP A 677 -12.96 -15.24 -11.31
CA ASP A 677 -12.48 -15.84 -12.58
C ASP A 677 -12.06 -17.33 -12.43
N GLU A 678 -12.48 -18.01 -11.37
CA GLU A 678 -12.14 -19.41 -11.12
C GLU A 678 -13.10 -20.37 -11.84
N VAL A 679 -12.58 -21.49 -12.32
CA VAL A 679 -13.39 -22.55 -12.96
C VAL A 679 -13.81 -23.58 -11.92
N SER A 680 -15.10 -23.59 -11.58
CA SER A 680 -15.69 -24.55 -10.63
C SER A 680 -16.17 -25.86 -11.28
N GLU A 681 -16.48 -25.86 -12.59
CA GLU A 681 -16.84 -27.09 -13.30
C GLU A 681 -16.31 -27.10 -14.75
N ILE A 682 -15.66 -28.20 -15.14
CA ILE A 682 -15.38 -28.53 -16.54
C ILE A 682 -16.28 -29.69 -16.95
N SER A 683 -17.07 -29.49 -18.00
CA SER A 683 -17.94 -30.54 -18.53
C SER A 683 -17.78 -30.75 -20.04
N SER A 684 -17.88 -32.02 -20.46
CA SER A 684 -17.92 -32.36 -21.89
C SER A 684 -19.18 -31.81 -22.55
N VAL A 685 -19.04 -31.19 -23.73
CA VAL A 685 -20.15 -30.74 -24.60
C VAL A 685 -20.87 -31.90 -25.34
N ASP A 686 -21.06 -33.01 -24.65
CA ASP A 686 -21.45 -34.29 -25.24
C ASP A 686 -22.88 -34.26 -25.81
N GLY A 687 -23.02 -34.52 -27.12
CA GLY A 687 -24.32 -34.57 -27.82
C GLY A 687 -24.64 -33.37 -28.72
N THR A 688 -23.81 -32.32 -28.70
CA THR A 688 -23.84 -31.18 -29.65
C THR A 688 -22.63 -31.14 -30.58
N VAL A 689 -21.59 -31.94 -30.34
CA VAL A 689 -20.40 -31.98 -31.20
C VAL A 689 -20.58 -32.93 -32.39
N ILE A 690 -20.25 -32.45 -33.60
CA ILE A 690 -20.13 -33.25 -34.82
C ILE A 690 -18.67 -33.22 -35.32
N GLN A 691 -18.20 -34.30 -35.95
CA GLN A 691 -16.88 -34.37 -36.57
C GLN A 691 -17.03 -34.82 -38.02
N ASP A 692 -16.50 -34.05 -38.96
CA ASP A 692 -16.65 -34.36 -40.39
C ASP A 692 -15.61 -33.63 -41.25
N THR A 693 -15.50 -34.04 -42.51
CA THR A 693 -14.63 -33.39 -43.49
C THR A 693 -15.35 -32.25 -44.19
N VAL A 694 -14.67 -31.12 -44.34
CA VAL A 694 -15.15 -29.93 -45.04
C VAL A 694 -15.13 -30.14 -46.54
N VAL A 695 -16.22 -29.76 -47.23
CA VAL A 695 -16.35 -29.88 -48.69
C VAL A 695 -16.58 -28.56 -49.42
N ASP A 696 -16.93 -27.48 -48.70
CA ASP A 696 -17.13 -26.12 -49.23
C ASP A 696 -17.20 -25.13 -48.06
N VAL A 697 -16.64 -23.93 -48.23
CA VAL A 697 -16.68 -22.84 -47.25
C VAL A 697 -17.16 -21.56 -47.90
N ASP A 698 -18.25 -20.97 -47.37
CA ASP A 698 -18.75 -19.66 -47.79
C ASP A 698 -18.60 -18.64 -46.67
N VAL A 699 -17.50 -17.91 -46.73
CA VAL A 699 -17.15 -16.82 -45.79
C VAL A 699 -18.17 -15.68 -45.80
N SER A 700 -18.91 -15.48 -46.91
CA SER A 700 -19.89 -14.39 -46.98
C SER A 700 -21.18 -14.71 -46.24
N ASP A 701 -21.58 -15.97 -46.29
CA ASP A 701 -22.79 -16.47 -45.62
C ASP A 701 -22.46 -17.11 -44.24
N ARG A 702 -21.19 -17.11 -43.82
CA ARG A 702 -20.66 -17.74 -42.58
C ARG A 702 -21.01 -19.23 -42.49
N THR A 703 -20.88 -19.97 -43.59
CA THR A 703 -21.27 -21.38 -43.63
C THR A 703 -20.14 -22.31 -44.04
N VAL A 704 -20.09 -23.48 -43.42
CA VAL A 704 -19.24 -24.62 -43.80
C VAL A 704 -20.14 -25.77 -44.22
N THR A 705 -19.85 -26.40 -45.36
CA THR A 705 -20.54 -27.62 -45.78
C THR A 705 -19.69 -28.83 -45.42
N LEU A 706 -20.28 -29.75 -44.68
CA LEU A 706 -19.66 -31.00 -44.24
C LEU A 706 -20.12 -32.18 -45.10
N GLU A 707 -19.25 -33.17 -45.36
CA GLU A 707 -19.49 -34.29 -46.29
C GLU A 707 -20.78 -35.08 -45.95
N ASN A 708 -21.02 -35.33 -44.66
CA ASN A 708 -22.07 -36.19 -44.13
C ASN A 708 -23.19 -35.44 -43.41
N GLU A 709 -22.91 -34.25 -42.84
CA GLU A 709 -23.88 -33.46 -42.07
C GLU A 709 -24.57 -32.34 -42.87
N GLY A 710 -23.96 -31.87 -43.96
CA GLY A 710 -24.50 -30.78 -44.80
C GLY A 710 -24.03 -29.39 -44.36
N GLU A 711 -24.84 -28.37 -44.63
CA GLU A 711 -24.48 -26.95 -44.40
C GLU A 711 -24.72 -26.55 -42.94
N ILE A 712 -23.65 -26.09 -42.28
CA ILE A 712 -23.62 -25.53 -40.92
C ILE A 712 -23.31 -24.04 -41.02
N GLU A 713 -24.00 -23.22 -40.24
CA GLU A 713 -23.86 -21.76 -40.18
C GLU A 713 -23.22 -21.38 -38.83
N LEU A 714 -22.11 -20.65 -38.83
CA LEU A 714 -21.48 -20.18 -37.60
C LEU A 714 -22.35 -19.08 -36.98
N ASP A 715 -22.68 -19.19 -35.69
CA ASP A 715 -23.54 -18.21 -35.00
C ASP A 715 -22.92 -16.80 -35.02
N ALA A 716 -23.69 -15.78 -34.63
CA ALA A 716 -23.22 -14.40 -34.65
C ALA A 716 -22.01 -14.18 -33.73
N ASN A 717 -21.98 -14.90 -32.61
CA ASN A 717 -20.86 -14.92 -31.65
C ASN A 717 -20.06 -16.22 -31.75
N GLY A 718 -20.26 -17.00 -32.83
CA GLY A 718 -19.54 -18.25 -32.98
C GLY A 718 -18.11 -18.02 -33.47
N GLU A 719 -17.20 -18.84 -32.96
CA GLU A 719 -15.75 -18.76 -33.20
C GLU A 719 -15.22 -19.94 -34.01
N VAL A 720 -14.06 -19.72 -34.64
CA VAL A 720 -13.31 -20.77 -35.35
C VAL A 720 -11.97 -20.91 -34.64
N TYR A 721 -11.59 -22.13 -34.32
CA TYR A 721 -10.32 -22.42 -33.65
C TYR A 721 -9.46 -23.32 -34.52
N ASP A 722 -8.15 -23.14 -34.48
CA ASP A 722 -7.21 -24.18 -34.85
C ASP A 722 -6.93 -25.05 -33.62
N ALA A 723 -7.18 -26.35 -33.77
CA ALA A 723 -6.94 -27.38 -32.77
C ALA A 723 -6.08 -28.52 -33.36
N SER A 724 -5.18 -28.21 -34.30
CA SER A 724 -4.32 -29.18 -34.97
C SER A 724 -2.86 -29.06 -34.51
N ASP A 725 -2.43 -29.96 -33.62
CA ASP A 725 -1.08 -30.05 -33.04
C ASP A 725 -0.01 -30.66 -34.00
N GLU A 726 0.11 -30.19 -35.25
CA GLU A 726 1.09 -30.75 -36.20
C GLU A 726 2.44 -29.99 -36.26
N ASP A 727 2.53 -28.72 -35.83
CA ASP A 727 3.69 -27.84 -36.09
C ASP A 727 4.25 -27.08 -34.85
N SER A 728 4.02 -27.59 -33.64
CA SER A 728 4.69 -27.21 -32.36
C SER A 728 4.35 -25.87 -31.72
N ASP A 729 3.32 -25.13 -32.18
CA ASP A 729 2.74 -23.93 -31.52
C ASP A 729 1.21 -23.78 -31.82
N ASP A 730 0.39 -24.84 -31.74
CA ASP A 730 -0.89 -24.85 -32.49
C ASP A 730 -2.19 -24.95 -31.68
N TYR A 731 -2.53 -23.88 -30.96
CA TYR A 731 -3.92 -23.58 -30.59
C TYR A 731 -4.20 -22.09 -30.70
N SER A 732 -5.09 -21.68 -31.62
CA SER A 732 -5.35 -20.26 -31.87
C SER A 732 -6.78 -19.97 -32.33
N ALA A 733 -7.20 -18.71 -32.17
CA ALA A 733 -8.45 -18.21 -32.72
C ALA A 733 -8.27 -17.82 -34.20
N GLU A 734 -9.09 -18.41 -35.05
CA GLU A 734 -8.96 -18.34 -36.50
C GLU A 734 -10.14 -17.67 -37.20
N SER A 735 -9.89 -17.30 -38.45
CA SER A 735 -10.99 -16.88 -39.32
C SER A 735 -11.64 -18.09 -39.98
N LEU A 736 -12.93 -18.00 -40.33
CA LEU A 736 -13.59 -18.97 -41.22
C LEU A 736 -12.88 -19.14 -42.58
N ARG A 737 -11.92 -18.27 -42.92
CA ARG A 737 -11.06 -18.39 -44.11
C ARG A 737 -9.93 -19.41 -43.96
N ALA A 738 -9.55 -19.76 -42.74
CA ALA A 738 -8.51 -20.75 -42.46
C ALA A 738 -8.98 -22.15 -42.82
N ILE A 739 -10.30 -22.41 -42.78
CA ILE A 739 -10.88 -23.69 -43.15
C ILE A 739 -10.83 -23.89 -44.68
N ASP A 740 -10.16 -24.94 -45.12
CA ASP A 740 -10.04 -25.37 -46.50
C ASP A 740 -10.92 -26.59 -46.85
N GLU A 741 -11.09 -26.82 -48.16
CA GLU A 741 -11.70 -28.06 -48.66
C GLU A 741 -10.81 -29.25 -48.27
N ASP A 742 -11.44 -30.33 -47.79
CA ASP A 742 -10.82 -31.56 -47.28
C ASP A 742 -10.22 -31.47 -45.85
N ASP A 743 -10.32 -30.34 -45.14
CA ASP A 743 -9.98 -30.26 -43.71
C ASP A 743 -10.91 -31.10 -42.85
N PHE A 744 -10.40 -31.58 -41.71
CA PHE A 744 -11.21 -32.30 -40.72
C PHE A 744 -11.53 -31.39 -39.54
N VAL A 745 -12.82 -31.14 -39.29
CA VAL A 745 -13.28 -30.22 -38.24
C VAL A 745 -14.12 -30.91 -37.17
N ARG A 746 -14.02 -30.42 -35.93
CA ARG A 746 -14.99 -30.63 -34.84
C ARG A 746 -15.87 -29.41 -34.74
N VAL A 747 -17.19 -29.58 -34.66
CA VAL A 747 -18.14 -28.46 -34.61
C VAL A 747 -19.06 -28.62 -33.40
N SER A 748 -19.06 -27.64 -32.50
CA SER A 748 -19.99 -27.56 -31.37
C SER A 748 -21.26 -26.81 -31.80
N LEU A 749 -22.43 -27.45 -31.69
CA LEU A 749 -23.72 -26.87 -32.07
C LEU A 749 -24.42 -26.18 -30.89
N VAL A 750 -25.07 -25.04 -31.15
CA VAL A 750 -25.90 -24.28 -30.17
C VAL A 750 -26.92 -25.15 -29.43
N GLU A 751 -27.48 -26.14 -30.14
CA GLU A 751 -28.34 -27.14 -29.54
C GLU A 751 -28.26 -28.43 -30.35
N SER A 752 -28.61 -29.55 -29.74
CA SER A 752 -28.64 -30.84 -30.44
C SER A 752 -29.52 -30.77 -31.71
N SER A 753 -28.97 -31.12 -32.87
CA SER A 753 -29.61 -30.98 -34.21
C SER A 753 -29.80 -29.54 -34.72
N SER A 754 -29.16 -28.54 -34.11
CA SER A 754 -29.06 -27.19 -34.68
C SER A 754 -28.31 -27.23 -36.01
N ARG A 755 -28.56 -26.22 -36.85
CA ARG A 755 -27.69 -25.93 -38.01
C ARG A 755 -26.69 -24.82 -37.69
N PHE A 756 -26.79 -24.24 -36.49
CA PHE A 756 -25.94 -23.17 -36.00
C PHE A 756 -24.89 -23.75 -35.07
N ALA A 757 -23.66 -23.28 -35.22
CA ALA A 757 -22.51 -23.68 -34.41
C ALA A 757 -22.01 -22.53 -33.54
N ASP A 758 -21.65 -22.85 -32.29
CA ASP A 758 -20.92 -21.93 -31.41
C ASP A 758 -19.42 -21.97 -31.73
N VAL A 759 -18.87 -23.15 -32.01
CA VAL A 759 -17.44 -23.33 -32.30
C VAL A 759 -17.23 -24.26 -33.50
N ILE A 760 -16.29 -23.92 -34.38
CA ILE A 760 -15.73 -24.82 -35.40
C ILE A 760 -14.22 -24.94 -35.17
N ALA A 761 -13.74 -26.07 -34.67
CA ALA A 761 -12.32 -26.34 -34.46
C ALA A 761 -11.73 -27.18 -35.61
N ILE A 762 -10.65 -26.73 -36.23
CA ILE A 762 -9.87 -27.48 -37.23
C ILE A 762 -9.00 -28.49 -36.49
N THR A 763 -9.05 -29.77 -36.85
CA THR A 763 -8.36 -30.84 -36.10
C THR A 763 -7.37 -31.63 -36.94
N ASN A 764 -7.33 -31.37 -38.25
CA ASN A 764 -6.29 -31.86 -39.14
C ASN A 764 -6.31 -30.99 -40.40
N GLU A 765 -5.26 -30.19 -40.59
CA GLU A 765 -5.03 -29.42 -41.80
C GLU A 765 -4.42 -30.31 -42.90
N ASN A 766 -4.91 -30.17 -44.13
CA ASN A 766 -4.32 -30.88 -45.28
C ASN A 766 -3.06 -30.16 -45.78
N ASN A 767 -1.96 -30.24 -45.02
CA ASN A 767 -0.66 -29.68 -45.36
C ASN A 767 -0.21 -30.05 -46.80
N VAL A 768 -0.21 -29.09 -47.73
CA VAL A 768 0.07 -29.36 -49.15
C VAL A 768 1.57 -29.31 -49.37
N ASN A 769 2.24 -30.46 -49.23
CA ASN A 769 3.68 -30.60 -49.44
C ASN A 769 4.02 -30.92 -50.91
N TYR A 770 4.92 -30.16 -51.54
CA TYR A 770 5.34 -30.39 -52.94
C TYR A 770 6.86 -30.61 -53.10
N SER A 771 7.27 -31.50 -54.00
CA SER A 771 8.68 -31.85 -54.21
C SER A 771 9.03 -31.93 -55.69
N LEU A 772 9.94 -31.04 -56.11
CA LEU A 772 10.51 -30.98 -57.46
C LEU A 772 11.74 -31.88 -57.56
N ASN A 773 11.76 -32.75 -58.57
CA ASN A 773 12.83 -33.70 -58.79
C ASN A 773 13.58 -33.42 -60.12
N GLN A 774 14.74 -34.04 -60.33
CA GLN A 774 15.65 -33.82 -61.48
C GLN A 774 15.00 -33.93 -62.89
N ASP A 775 13.79 -34.47 -63.03
CA ASP A 775 13.07 -34.57 -64.31
C ASP A 775 12.21 -33.31 -64.63
N ASP A 776 12.04 -32.39 -63.67
CA ASP A 776 11.12 -31.24 -63.70
C ASP A 776 11.87 -29.90 -63.89
N ALA A 777 12.58 -29.78 -65.00
CA ALA A 777 13.57 -28.70 -65.19
C ALA A 777 12.99 -27.26 -65.24
N ASP A 778 11.67 -27.08 -65.30
CA ASP A 778 10.99 -25.77 -65.32
C ASP A 778 9.56 -25.93 -64.77
N GLU A 779 9.24 -25.39 -63.58
CA GLU A 779 7.89 -25.46 -62.99
C GLU A 779 7.37 -24.08 -62.54
N THR A 780 6.05 -23.92 -62.52
CA THR A 780 5.36 -22.70 -62.10
C THR A 780 4.25 -23.06 -61.11
N LEU A 781 4.27 -22.47 -59.91
CA LEU A 781 3.26 -22.72 -58.89
C LEU A 781 1.91 -22.08 -59.25
N ASP A 782 0.82 -22.73 -58.87
CA ASP A 782 -0.55 -22.24 -59.06
C ASP A 782 -1.35 -22.02 -57.78
N GLN A 783 -0.73 -22.26 -56.62
CA GLN A 783 -1.23 -21.99 -55.27
C GLN A 783 -0.06 -21.78 -54.30
N ASP A 784 -0.37 -21.37 -53.07
CA ASP A 784 0.57 -21.31 -51.94
C ASP A 784 0.88 -22.75 -51.44
N TYR A 785 2.03 -22.91 -50.77
CA TYR A 785 2.50 -24.20 -50.25
C TYR A 785 3.18 -24.03 -48.89
N ASP A 786 2.84 -24.88 -47.93
CA ASP A 786 3.42 -24.85 -46.58
C ASP A 786 4.88 -25.30 -46.61
N SER A 787 5.17 -26.35 -47.40
CA SER A 787 6.55 -26.72 -47.73
C SER A 787 6.76 -27.14 -49.18
N LEU A 788 7.93 -26.75 -49.70
CA LEU A 788 8.36 -27.01 -51.06
C LEU A 788 9.84 -27.41 -51.09
N SER A 789 10.17 -28.51 -51.77
CA SER A 789 11.56 -28.97 -51.88
C SER A 789 12.06 -29.04 -53.32
N VAL A 790 13.16 -28.35 -53.64
CA VAL A 790 13.86 -28.31 -54.92
C VAL A 790 15.05 -29.27 -54.91
N ASN A 791 14.85 -30.52 -55.34
CA ASN A 791 15.86 -31.57 -55.28
C ASN A 791 16.63 -31.79 -56.59
N GLY A 792 16.21 -31.16 -57.69
CA GLY A 792 16.83 -31.34 -59.00
C GLY A 792 17.95 -30.34 -59.29
N ASP A 793 19.05 -30.80 -59.89
CA ASP A 793 20.08 -29.90 -60.44
C ASP A 793 19.55 -29.15 -61.69
N SER A 794 19.95 -27.89 -61.86
CA SER A 794 19.57 -27.01 -62.97
C SER A 794 18.06 -26.79 -63.09
N THR A 795 17.36 -26.70 -61.97
CA THR A 795 15.90 -26.52 -61.89
C THR A 795 15.54 -25.04 -61.90
N SER A 796 14.56 -24.64 -62.71
CA SER A 796 13.94 -23.31 -62.64
C SER A 796 12.55 -23.40 -62.02
N LEU A 797 12.32 -22.68 -60.93
CA LEU A 797 11.04 -22.57 -60.22
C LEU A 797 10.54 -21.13 -60.28
N ASP A 798 9.33 -20.95 -60.82
CA ASP A 798 8.59 -19.68 -60.79
C ASP A 798 7.46 -19.80 -59.76
N LEU A 799 7.59 -19.09 -58.64
CA LEU A 799 6.60 -19.05 -57.57
C LEU A 799 5.33 -18.28 -57.99
N ASN A 800 5.36 -17.52 -59.10
CA ASN A 800 4.18 -16.88 -59.69
C ASN A 800 3.36 -15.99 -58.72
N ASN A 801 4.05 -15.29 -57.81
CA ASN A 801 3.54 -14.48 -56.70
C ASN A 801 2.76 -15.28 -55.65
N GLN A 802 3.05 -16.57 -55.51
CA GLN A 802 2.58 -17.39 -54.39
C GLN A 802 3.58 -17.30 -53.23
N THR A 803 3.09 -17.63 -52.05
CA THR A 803 3.85 -17.73 -50.80
C THR A 803 4.23 -19.18 -50.55
N VAL A 804 5.47 -19.40 -50.14
CA VAL A 804 5.93 -20.69 -49.66
C VAL A 804 6.34 -20.54 -48.20
N GLY A 805 5.74 -21.35 -47.31
CA GLY A 805 6.11 -21.41 -45.90
C GLY A 805 7.57 -21.79 -45.75
N THR A 806 7.94 -23.01 -46.13
CA THR A 806 9.31 -23.52 -46.08
C THR A 806 9.80 -23.99 -47.46
N LEU A 807 10.90 -23.43 -47.94
CA LEU A 807 11.53 -23.76 -49.22
C LEU A 807 12.90 -24.41 -49.01
N ASP A 808 12.97 -25.73 -49.22
CA ASP A 808 14.23 -26.48 -49.17
C ASP A 808 14.89 -26.57 -50.54
N VAL A 809 16.10 -26.04 -50.68
CA VAL A 809 16.92 -26.17 -51.90
C VAL A 809 18.02 -27.20 -51.67
N ASN A 810 17.95 -28.28 -52.44
CA ASN A 810 18.87 -29.43 -52.35
C ASN A 810 19.62 -29.71 -53.66
N GLY A 811 19.22 -29.07 -54.77
CA GLY A 811 19.83 -29.23 -56.09
C GLY A 811 20.77 -28.09 -56.49
N ASN A 812 21.80 -28.40 -57.28
CA ASN A 812 22.76 -27.41 -57.78
C ASN A 812 22.19 -26.59 -58.94
N ASP A 813 22.75 -25.41 -59.24
CA ASP A 813 22.36 -24.55 -60.36
C ASP A 813 20.85 -24.22 -60.37
N ALA A 814 20.22 -24.11 -59.19
CA ALA A 814 18.79 -23.83 -59.06
C ALA A 814 18.48 -22.34 -59.28
N THR A 815 17.34 -22.04 -59.90
CA THR A 815 16.82 -20.67 -60.06
C THR A 815 15.41 -20.61 -59.49
N ILE A 816 15.17 -19.75 -58.50
CA ILE A 816 13.86 -19.50 -57.89
C ILE A 816 13.44 -18.07 -58.21
N SER A 817 12.17 -17.84 -58.56
CA SER A 817 11.74 -16.52 -59.00
C SER A 817 10.29 -16.15 -58.68
N ASN A 818 10.02 -14.86 -58.58
CA ASN A 818 8.70 -14.22 -58.49
C ASN A 818 7.80 -14.74 -57.35
N GLY A 819 8.13 -14.56 -56.08
CA GLY A 819 7.22 -14.94 -54.99
C GLY A 819 7.75 -14.61 -53.59
N THR A 820 6.99 -15.01 -52.58
CA THR A 820 7.33 -14.80 -51.17
C THR A 820 7.76 -16.11 -50.52
N VAL A 821 8.81 -16.10 -49.71
CA VAL A 821 9.29 -17.27 -48.96
C VAL A 821 9.45 -16.88 -47.49
N ASN A 822 8.80 -17.60 -46.57
CA ASN A 822 8.97 -17.33 -45.14
C ASN A 822 10.26 -17.97 -44.64
N ASN A 823 10.48 -19.25 -44.92
CA ASN A 823 11.65 -19.99 -44.49
C ASN A 823 12.41 -20.56 -45.68
N LEU A 824 13.69 -20.21 -45.86
CA LEU A 824 14.52 -20.67 -46.98
C LEU A 824 15.70 -21.49 -46.45
N ASN A 825 15.75 -22.78 -46.80
CA ASN A 825 16.81 -23.67 -46.37
C ASN A 825 17.64 -24.14 -47.58
N VAL A 826 18.90 -23.74 -47.64
CA VAL A 826 19.83 -24.18 -48.68
C VAL A 826 20.77 -25.23 -48.10
N SER A 827 20.71 -26.45 -48.63
CA SER A 827 21.54 -27.57 -48.15
C SER A 827 23.04 -27.40 -48.43
N GLU A 828 23.86 -28.04 -47.60
CA GLU A 828 25.33 -27.99 -47.63
C GLU A 828 25.98 -28.36 -48.99
N ASP A 829 25.34 -29.27 -49.73
CA ASP A 829 25.84 -29.77 -51.01
C ASP A 829 25.42 -28.92 -52.22
N VAL A 830 24.68 -27.81 -52.03
CA VAL A 830 24.20 -26.94 -53.11
C VAL A 830 25.32 -26.02 -53.60
N ASP A 831 25.52 -26.00 -54.92
CA ASP A 831 26.36 -25.06 -55.65
C ASP A 831 25.52 -24.22 -56.64
N ASN A 832 25.71 -22.90 -56.66
CA ASN A 832 25.11 -21.92 -57.59
C ASN A 832 23.57 -21.77 -57.48
N LEU A 833 23.08 -21.15 -56.42
CA LEU A 833 21.67 -20.72 -56.33
C LEU A 833 21.47 -19.33 -56.96
N THR A 834 20.38 -19.13 -57.70
CA THR A 834 19.91 -17.81 -58.15
C THR A 834 18.50 -17.55 -57.61
N LEU A 835 18.33 -16.43 -56.91
CA LEU A 835 17.04 -15.89 -56.47
C LEU A 835 16.73 -14.64 -57.31
N ASN A 836 15.58 -14.59 -57.97
CA ASN A 836 15.21 -13.47 -58.85
C ASN A 836 13.78 -12.99 -58.59
N ASP A 837 13.61 -11.77 -58.10
CA ASP A 837 12.33 -11.21 -57.66
C ASP A 837 11.67 -12.08 -56.57
N VAL A 838 12.47 -12.53 -55.60
CA VAL A 838 11.97 -13.25 -54.41
C VAL A 838 11.98 -12.30 -53.21
N SER A 839 10.86 -12.22 -52.49
CA SER A 839 10.73 -11.48 -51.24
C SER A 839 10.54 -12.42 -50.07
N ASP A 840 10.69 -11.91 -48.86
CA ASP A 840 10.48 -12.62 -47.61
C ASP A 840 9.09 -12.33 -46.99
N GLY A 841 8.68 -13.21 -46.09
CA GLY A 841 7.49 -13.02 -45.24
C GLY A 841 7.79 -12.22 -43.98
N ASN A 842 6.76 -11.87 -43.20
CA ASN A 842 6.97 -11.20 -41.90
C ASN A 842 7.56 -12.21 -40.90
N GLY A 843 8.69 -11.88 -40.25
CA GLY A 843 9.36 -12.78 -39.30
C GLY A 843 10.07 -13.97 -39.94
N SER A 844 10.48 -13.85 -41.21
CA SER A 844 11.13 -14.93 -41.97
C SER A 844 12.51 -15.34 -41.42
N GLU A 845 12.83 -16.64 -41.47
CA GLU A 845 14.16 -17.18 -41.13
C GLU A 845 14.79 -17.91 -42.32
N HIS A 846 16.06 -17.66 -42.62
CA HIS A 846 16.72 -18.22 -43.79
C HIS A 846 18.06 -18.86 -43.43
N THR A 847 18.23 -20.14 -43.73
CA THR A 847 19.47 -20.87 -43.46
C THR A 847 20.20 -21.24 -44.75
N PHE A 848 21.44 -20.79 -44.88
CA PHE A 848 22.35 -21.13 -45.96
C PHE A 848 23.46 -22.05 -45.46
N ASN A 849 23.25 -23.37 -45.55
CA ASN A 849 24.29 -24.37 -45.24
C ASN A 849 25.28 -24.59 -46.39
N GLY A 850 24.87 -24.19 -47.60
CA GLY A 850 25.61 -24.32 -48.83
C GLY A 850 25.28 -23.18 -49.78
N GLY A 851 25.86 -23.23 -50.96
CA GLY A 851 25.88 -22.11 -51.90
C GLY A 851 27.12 -22.26 -52.74
N GLY A 852 28.31 -22.31 -52.14
CA GLY A 852 29.62 -22.39 -52.79
C GLY A 852 30.32 -21.02 -52.92
N SER A 853 31.58 -21.01 -53.41
CA SER A 853 32.41 -19.79 -53.52
C SER A 853 32.04 -18.84 -54.67
N ASP A 854 31.09 -19.22 -55.53
CA ASP A 854 30.51 -18.35 -56.57
C ASP A 854 29.01 -18.05 -56.23
N SER A 855 28.58 -18.25 -54.97
CA SER A 855 27.49 -19.17 -54.64
C SER A 855 26.04 -18.77 -54.32
N VAL A 856 25.61 -17.53 -54.29
CA VAL A 856 24.18 -17.17 -54.20
C VAL A 856 24.01 -15.86 -54.97
N GLU A 857 23.31 -15.90 -56.10
CA GLU A 857 23.03 -14.73 -56.93
C GLU A 857 21.66 -14.16 -56.59
N LEU A 858 21.63 -13.03 -55.88
CA LEU A 858 20.44 -12.24 -55.59
C LEU A 858 20.23 -11.24 -56.73
N ASP A 859 19.30 -11.52 -57.62
CA ASP A 859 19.05 -10.73 -58.83
C ASP A 859 17.73 -9.93 -58.74
N ALA A 860 17.66 -8.86 -59.53
CA ALA A 860 16.47 -8.00 -59.67
C ALA A 860 16.01 -7.39 -58.32
N ASP A 861 14.70 -7.37 -58.02
CA ASP A 861 14.17 -6.78 -56.79
C ASP A 861 14.13 -7.81 -55.63
N THR A 862 15.09 -8.75 -55.58
CA THR A 862 15.21 -9.73 -54.47
C THR A 862 15.73 -9.03 -53.21
N ASP A 863 14.95 -9.09 -52.14
CA ASP A 863 15.27 -8.52 -50.83
C ASP A 863 14.88 -9.54 -49.76
N LEU A 864 15.85 -9.95 -48.94
CA LEU A 864 15.62 -10.83 -47.78
C LEU A 864 15.94 -10.00 -46.54
N SER A 865 14.94 -9.74 -45.70
CA SER A 865 14.95 -8.81 -44.57
C SER A 865 14.76 -9.45 -43.20
N GLY A 866 14.35 -10.71 -43.14
CA GLY A 866 14.36 -11.50 -41.90
C GLY A 866 15.74 -12.07 -41.55
N ASP A 867 15.77 -12.95 -40.56
CA ASP A 867 17.02 -13.44 -39.96
C ASP A 867 17.70 -14.46 -40.88
N VAL A 868 18.98 -14.21 -41.19
CA VAL A 868 19.78 -15.03 -42.12
C VAL A 868 20.92 -15.70 -41.39
N THR A 869 20.92 -17.03 -41.36
CA THR A 869 22.00 -17.85 -40.79
C THR A 869 22.83 -18.47 -41.90
N VAL A 870 24.14 -18.22 -41.89
CA VAL A 870 25.10 -18.88 -42.77
C VAL A 870 25.88 -19.92 -41.97
N ALA A 871 25.65 -21.19 -42.31
CA ALA A 871 26.31 -22.33 -41.68
C ALA A 871 26.95 -23.23 -42.76
N GLY A 872 27.74 -24.23 -42.37
CA GLY A 872 28.21 -25.25 -43.31
C GLY A 872 29.33 -24.82 -44.27
N ASN A 873 29.16 -25.01 -45.58
CA ASN A 873 30.23 -24.83 -46.59
C ASN A 873 30.44 -23.36 -46.98
N ALA A 874 31.47 -23.07 -47.79
CA ALA A 874 31.74 -21.71 -48.27
C ALA A 874 30.55 -21.13 -49.04
N VAL A 875 30.16 -19.88 -48.75
CA VAL A 875 29.03 -19.18 -49.38
C VAL A 875 29.47 -17.80 -49.84
N SER A 876 29.06 -17.37 -51.04
CA SER A 876 29.24 -15.98 -51.46
C SER A 876 27.97 -15.38 -52.06
N PHE A 877 27.50 -14.27 -51.48
CA PHE A 877 26.34 -13.53 -51.94
C PHE A 877 26.75 -12.45 -52.96
N LYS A 878 26.17 -12.48 -54.16
CA LYS A 878 26.47 -11.57 -55.28
C LYS A 878 25.19 -11.20 -56.06
N GLY A 879 25.22 -10.21 -56.97
CA GLY A 879 24.06 -9.76 -57.75
C GLY A 879 23.65 -8.28 -57.53
N GLU A 880 22.41 -7.93 -57.89
CA GLU A 880 21.83 -6.58 -57.73
C GLU A 880 20.84 -6.46 -56.54
N GLY A 881 20.45 -7.59 -55.92
CA GLY A 881 19.55 -7.64 -54.75
C GLY A 881 20.24 -7.38 -53.40
N SER A 882 19.45 -7.28 -52.34
CA SER A 882 19.88 -6.90 -50.98
C SER A 882 19.61 -7.97 -49.92
N LEU A 883 20.38 -7.88 -48.84
CA LEU A 883 20.11 -8.52 -47.55
C LEU A 883 19.94 -7.39 -46.52
N SER A 884 18.92 -7.51 -45.67
CA SER A 884 18.64 -6.64 -44.52
C SER A 884 18.22 -7.51 -43.31
N GLY A 885 18.13 -6.95 -42.09
CA GLY A 885 17.84 -7.74 -40.87
C GLY A 885 19.07 -8.27 -40.14
N ASN A 886 18.95 -9.32 -39.33
CA ASN A 886 20.11 -9.91 -38.64
C ASN A 886 20.75 -11.00 -39.50
N VAL A 887 22.07 -11.00 -39.61
CA VAL A 887 22.82 -12.02 -40.34
C VAL A 887 23.80 -12.69 -39.39
N SER A 888 23.54 -13.93 -38.99
CA SER A 888 24.44 -14.74 -38.17
C SER A 888 25.35 -15.62 -39.05
N ILE A 889 26.64 -15.70 -38.69
CA ILE A 889 27.63 -16.49 -39.39
C ILE A 889 28.28 -17.49 -38.43
N ASP A 890 27.87 -18.76 -38.55
CA ASP A 890 28.43 -19.90 -37.80
C ASP A 890 29.05 -20.94 -38.75
N THR A 891 30.21 -20.60 -39.32
CA THR A 891 31.00 -21.56 -40.13
C THR A 891 32.50 -21.28 -40.11
N ASP A 892 33.31 -22.32 -40.29
CA ASP A 892 34.77 -22.26 -40.52
C ASP A 892 35.16 -22.11 -42.00
N SER A 893 34.16 -22.00 -42.89
CA SER A 893 34.33 -21.85 -44.33
C SER A 893 34.31 -20.38 -44.78
N GLU A 894 34.79 -20.13 -46.01
CA GLU A 894 34.85 -18.77 -46.59
C GLU A 894 33.43 -18.22 -46.84
N VAL A 895 33.09 -17.10 -46.20
CA VAL A 895 31.83 -16.36 -46.41
C VAL A 895 32.14 -14.98 -47.00
N ALA A 896 31.58 -14.66 -48.17
CA ALA A 896 31.86 -13.41 -48.87
C ALA A 896 30.60 -12.69 -49.35
N PHE A 897 30.36 -11.49 -48.85
CA PHE A 897 29.28 -10.62 -49.30
C PHE A 897 29.81 -9.60 -50.33
N GLU A 898 29.57 -9.86 -51.62
CA GLU A 898 29.96 -8.97 -52.71
C GLU A 898 28.89 -7.89 -53.01
N ASN A 899 27.65 -8.11 -52.56
CA ASN A 899 26.52 -7.19 -52.69
C ASN A 899 26.54 -6.04 -51.68
N ASP A 900 25.73 -5.02 -51.93
CA ASP A 900 25.47 -3.98 -50.92
C ASP A 900 24.50 -4.58 -49.88
N ILE A 901 24.97 -4.74 -48.63
CA ILE A 901 24.13 -5.06 -47.48
C ILE A 901 23.69 -3.73 -46.86
N SER A 902 22.41 -3.56 -46.54
CA SER A 902 21.88 -2.31 -46.01
C SER A 902 20.92 -2.54 -44.85
N ASN A 903 21.06 -1.79 -43.76
CA ASN A 903 20.24 -1.91 -42.54
C ASN A 903 20.24 -3.34 -41.98
N ALA A 904 21.42 -3.97 -41.95
CA ALA A 904 21.62 -5.28 -41.36
C ALA A 904 22.66 -5.23 -40.25
N THR A 905 22.51 -6.11 -39.26
CA THR A 905 23.52 -6.40 -38.24
C THR A 905 24.14 -7.75 -38.58
N VAL A 906 25.46 -7.79 -38.81
CA VAL A 906 26.18 -9.03 -39.10
C VAL A 906 26.89 -9.49 -37.84
N VAL A 907 26.52 -10.66 -37.32
CA VAL A 907 27.12 -11.29 -36.15
C VAL A 907 27.98 -12.47 -36.60
N ILE A 908 29.25 -12.48 -36.18
CA ILE A 908 30.20 -13.55 -36.50
C ILE A 908 30.45 -14.38 -35.24
N GLU A 909 30.00 -15.63 -35.24
CA GLU A 909 29.97 -16.48 -34.05
C GLU A 909 31.08 -17.54 -34.02
N ASN A 910 31.55 -18.00 -35.18
CA ASN A 910 32.48 -19.13 -35.26
C ASN A 910 33.95 -18.76 -35.00
N GLU A 911 34.64 -19.51 -34.13
CA GLU A 911 36.04 -19.25 -33.74
C GLU A 911 37.04 -19.19 -34.92
N ASN A 912 36.75 -19.87 -36.04
CA ASN A 912 37.64 -19.97 -37.20
C ASN A 912 37.06 -19.33 -38.48
N ALA A 913 36.09 -18.43 -38.36
CA ALA A 913 35.42 -17.83 -39.52
C ALA A 913 36.40 -17.10 -40.48
N ASP A 914 36.18 -17.24 -41.79
CA ASP A 914 36.90 -16.53 -42.87
C ASP A 914 35.88 -15.67 -43.63
N VAL A 915 35.69 -14.42 -43.21
CA VAL A 915 34.56 -13.57 -43.63
C VAL A 915 35.05 -12.32 -44.35
N SER A 916 34.44 -12.01 -45.51
CA SER A 916 34.62 -10.74 -46.21
C SER A 916 33.31 -9.98 -46.40
N VAL A 917 33.23 -8.76 -45.84
CA VAL A 917 32.04 -7.89 -45.90
C VAL A 917 32.40 -6.54 -46.54
N LYS A 918 31.54 -6.04 -47.44
CA LYS A 918 31.64 -4.72 -48.07
C LYS A 918 30.59 -3.79 -47.45
N ALA A 919 31.02 -2.66 -46.86
CA ALA A 919 30.24 -1.98 -45.82
C ALA A 919 29.02 -1.15 -46.29
N GLY A 920 28.08 -1.13 -45.34
CA GLY A 920 26.85 -0.34 -45.19
C GLY A 920 26.05 -0.81 -43.94
N VAL A 921 26.71 -1.56 -43.04
CA VAL A 921 26.13 -2.49 -42.06
C VAL A 921 26.92 -2.46 -40.76
N ASP A 922 26.24 -2.75 -39.66
CA ASP A 922 26.84 -2.94 -38.35
C ASP A 922 27.44 -4.36 -38.27
N VAL A 923 28.67 -4.51 -37.80
CA VAL A 923 29.36 -5.81 -37.76
C VAL A 923 29.85 -6.05 -36.34
N GLN A 924 29.34 -7.11 -35.72
CA GLN A 924 29.66 -7.55 -34.37
C GLN A 924 30.40 -8.88 -34.42
N ILE A 925 31.35 -9.06 -33.50
CA ILE A 925 32.17 -10.28 -33.42
C ILE A 925 31.98 -10.92 -32.04
N ALA A 926 31.53 -12.16 -32.01
CA ALA A 926 31.37 -12.92 -30.77
C ALA A 926 32.70 -13.12 -30.03
N GLN A 927 32.62 -13.29 -28.71
CA GLN A 927 33.80 -13.46 -27.87
C GLN A 927 34.55 -14.76 -28.24
N GLY A 928 35.85 -14.63 -28.51
CA GLY A 928 36.72 -15.78 -28.81
C GLY A 928 36.97 -16.05 -30.30
N VAL A 929 36.38 -15.27 -31.21
CA VAL A 929 36.58 -15.39 -32.66
C VAL A 929 37.96 -14.91 -33.14
N ASP A 930 38.62 -15.66 -34.02
CA ASP A 930 39.90 -15.26 -34.64
C ASP A 930 39.70 -14.16 -35.70
N ARG A 931 39.90 -12.91 -35.27
CA ARG A 931 39.77 -11.72 -36.12
C ARG A 931 40.76 -11.66 -37.30
N SER A 932 41.77 -12.55 -37.38
CA SER A 932 42.83 -12.46 -38.39
C SER A 932 42.40 -12.84 -39.82
N ASN A 933 41.26 -13.50 -39.98
CA ASN A 933 40.67 -13.85 -41.28
C ASN A 933 39.40 -13.05 -41.60
N ILE A 934 39.07 -12.03 -40.80
CA ILE A 934 37.94 -11.13 -41.06
C ILE A 934 38.43 -9.94 -41.87
N THR A 935 37.73 -9.62 -42.98
CA THR A 935 38.01 -8.46 -43.81
C THR A 935 36.74 -7.63 -44.00
N VAL A 936 36.68 -6.47 -43.35
CA VAL A 936 35.60 -5.48 -43.54
C VAL A 936 36.14 -4.31 -44.35
N THR A 937 35.44 -3.91 -45.41
CA THR A 937 35.83 -2.77 -46.25
C THR A 937 34.74 -1.68 -46.21
N GLU A 938 35.03 -0.52 -45.61
CA GLU A 938 34.11 0.62 -45.52
C GLU A 938 34.52 1.75 -46.47
N ASP A 939 33.60 2.21 -47.33
CA ASP A 939 33.86 3.25 -48.33
C ASP A 939 35.10 3.02 -49.23
N GLY A 940 35.52 1.75 -49.37
CA GLY A 940 36.70 1.34 -50.12
C GLY A 940 38.02 1.46 -49.37
N GLU A 941 38.00 1.64 -48.03
CA GLU A 941 39.13 1.50 -47.12
C GLU A 941 38.92 0.25 -46.23
N ASP A 942 40.00 -0.47 -45.93
CA ASP A 942 39.95 -1.64 -45.03
C ASP A 942 39.77 -1.15 -43.58
N VAL A 943 38.76 -1.66 -42.87
CA VAL A 943 38.57 -1.47 -41.42
C VAL A 943 39.45 -2.48 -40.69
N ASP A 944 40.14 -2.05 -39.63
CA ASP A 944 40.91 -2.97 -38.80
C ASP A 944 39.93 -3.85 -38.00
N PRO A 945 39.95 -5.18 -38.13
CA PRO A 945 39.01 -6.05 -37.42
C PRO A 945 39.06 -5.90 -35.89
N GLU A 946 40.18 -5.41 -35.33
CA GLU A 946 40.27 -5.11 -33.89
C GLU A 946 39.47 -3.87 -33.46
N ASP A 947 39.06 -3.00 -34.39
CA ASP A 947 38.24 -1.82 -34.10
C ASP A 947 36.73 -2.11 -34.19
N LEU A 948 36.31 -3.37 -34.45
CA LEU A 948 34.91 -3.78 -34.51
C LEU A 948 34.38 -4.15 -33.10
N PRO A 949 33.12 -3.80 -32.76
CA PRO A 949 32.52 -4.10 -31.47
C PRO A 949 32.43 -5.61 -31.20
N GLU A 950 32.62 -5.99 -29.94
CA GLU A 950 32.29 -7.35 -29.50
C GLU A 950 30.77 -7.46 -29.33
N GLU A 951 30.20 -8.60 -29.69
CA GLU A 951 28.78 -8.88 -29.48
C GLU A 951 28.44 -8.69 -27.98
N GLY A 952 27.42 -7.88 -27.70
CA GLY A 952 27.04 -7.50 -26.33
C GLY A 952 27.89 -6.38 -25.69
N SER A 953 28.81 -5.75 -26.42
CA SER A 953 29.54 -4.55 -25.94
C SER A 953 28.85 -3.24 -26.36
N ASP A 954 28.16 -2.59 -25.43
CA ASP A 954 27.63 -1.24 -25.64
C ASP A 954 28.77 -0.20 -25.60
N GLU A 955 29.38 0.11 -26.75
CA GLU A 955 30.24 1.30 -26.88
C GLU A 955 29.38 2.57 -27.02
N GLU A 956 29.31 3.35 -25.93
CA GLU A 956 28.72 4.69 -25.90
C GLU A 956 29.36 5.65 -26.93
N THR A 957 28.58 6.04 -27.94
CA THR A 957 28.89 7.23 -28.73
C THR A 957 28.51 8.51 -27.99
N ASN A 958 29.51 9.08 -27.32
CA ASN A 958 29.47 10.36 -26.60
C ASN A 958 28.82 11.52 -27.39
N SER A 959 27.60 11.91 -27.01
CA SER A 959 27.06 13.27 -27.21
C SER A 959 25.95 13.59 -26.18
N SER A 960 26.30 14.41 -25.21
CA SER A 960 25.48 14.94 -24.11
C SER A 960 24.26 15.78 -24.52
N GLU A 961 23.06 15.35 -24.14
CA GLU A 961 21.90 16.13 -23.64
C GLU A 961 20.74 15.15 -23.32
N VAL A 962 20.37 14.96 -22.05
CA VAL A 962 19.07 14.33 -21.69
C VAL A 962 18.04 15.44 -21.51
N THR A 963 17.13 15.55 -22.46
CA THR A 963 15.81 16.15 -22.28
C THR A 963 14.82 15.02 -22.01
N VAL A 964 14.06 15.14 -20.92
CA VAL A 964 12.83 14.34 -20.73
C VAL A 964 11.80 14.91 -21.71
N ASP A 965 11.54 14.18 -22.80
CA ASP A 965 10.36 14.40 -23.63
C ASP A 965 9.38 13.26 -23.32
N SER A 966 8.13 13.66 -23.14
CA SER A 966 6.95 12.89 -22.75
C SER A 966 6.89 11.45 -23.28
N VAL A 967 6.66 10.49 -22.38
CA VAL A 967 6.06 9.19 -22.72
C VAL A 967 4.56 9.43 -22.91
N ALA A 968 4.14 9.37 -24.15
CA ALA A 968 2.75 9.17 -24.52
C ALA A 968 2.76 8.01 -25.53
N ASP A 969 1.85 7.07 -25.32
CA ASP A 969 1.48 5.88 -26.09
C ASP A 969 2.14 4.53 -25.69
N LEU A 970 1.23 3.65 -25.22
CA LEU A 970 1.12 2.19 -25.39
C LEU A 970 1.87 1.30 -24.37
N GLU A 971 1.13 0.53 -23.56
CA GLU A 971 0.69 -0.87 -23.84
C GLU A 971 1.91 -1.80 -23.97
N ASN A 972 2.36 -2.40 -22.85
CA ASN A 972 2.94 -3.74 -22.71
C ASN A 972 3.67 -3.91 -21.36
N ASN A 973 3.42 -5.07 -20.74
CA ASN A 973 4.03 -5.55 -19.49
C ASN A 973 5.57 -5.52 -19.54
N VAL A 974 6.20 -4.98 -18.50
CA VAL A 974 7.66 -4.93 -18.35
C VAL A 974 8.13 -6.18 -17.60
N SER A 975 8.84 -7.08 -18.28
CA SER A 975 9.39 -8.32 -17.70
C SER A 975 10.91 -8.29 -17.47
N GLU A 976 11.56 -7.13 -17.59
CA GLU A 976 13.01 -7.03 -17.49
C GLU A 976 13.45 -5.88 -16.55
N VAL A 977 14.16 -6.21 -15.48
CA VAL A 977 14.90 -5.24 -14.64
C VAL A 977 16.39 -5.49 -14.83
N LYS A 978 17.08 -4.57 -15.50
CA LYS A 978 18.53 -4.66 -15.76
C LYS A 978 19.31 -3.86 -14.72
N LEU A 979 20.01 -4.56 -13.81
CA LEU A 979 20.92 -3.93 -12.85
C LEU A 979 22.36 -3.99 -13.37
N THR A 980 23.05 -2.84 -13.42
CA THR A 980 24.45 -2.76 -13.88
C THR A 980 25.35 -2.25 -12.76
N PHE A 981 26.45 -2.95 -12.48
CA PHE A 981 27.44 -2.55 -11.47
C PHE A 981 28.76 -2.10 -12.12
N SER A 982 29.46 -1.17 -11.48
CA SER A 982 30.59 -0.45 -12.09
C SER A 982 32.00 -1.02 -11.83
N GLU A 983 32.17 -2.18 -11.16
CA GLU A 983 33.50 -2.73 -10.82
C GLU A 983 33.62 -4.27 -10.95
N ASP A 984 34.87 -4.77 -11.07
CA ASP A 984 35.25 -6.16 -11.40
C ASP A 984 34.82 -7.21 -10.33
N LEU A 985 34.07 -8.25 -10.76
CA LEU A 985 33.49 -9.31 -9.91
C LEU A 985 34.38 -10.56 -9.76
N THR A 986 34.25 -11.29 -8.64
CA THR A 986 34.84 -12.63 -8.46
C THR A 986 33.81 -13.61 -7.88
N VAL A 987 33.55 -14.73 -8.57
CA VAL A 987 32.56 -15.76 -8.18
C VAL A 987 33.20 -16.92 -7.41
N ASN A 988 32.57 -17.38 -6.32
CA ASN A 988 32.99 -18.57 -5.55
C ASN A 988 31.86 -19.62 -5.53
N GLN A 989 32.09 -20.82 -6.08
CA GLN A 989 31.03 -21.79 -6.44
C GLN A 989 30.84 -22.97 -5.46
N ASP A 990 31.17 -22.83 -4.17
CA ASP A 990 31.19 -23.98 -3.23
C ASP A 990 30.03 -24.00 -2.20
N THR A 991 29.02 -23.13 -2.31
CA THR A 991 27.81 -23.08 -1.45
C THR A 991 26.60 -22.59 -2.26
N ASP A 992 25.36 -22.97 -1.88
CA ASP A 992 24.09 -22.49 -2.48
C ASP A 992 23.79 -21.00 -2.14
N GLU A 993 24.85 -20.21 -2.06
CA GLU A 993 24.90 -18.81 -1.64
C GLU A 993 25.94 -18.13 -2.53
N PHE A 994 25.54 -17.07 -3.23
CA PHE A 994 26.46 -16.27 -4.04
C PHE A 994 26.84 -15.00 -3.29
N THR A 995 28.15 -14.75 -3.13
CA THR A 995 28.67 -13.57 -2.43
C THR A 995 29.44 -12.66 -3.39
N ILE A 996 29.04 -11.40 -3.50
CA ILE A 996 29.80 -10.33 -4.16
C ILE A 996 30.69 -9.68 -3.12
N THR A 997 31.94 -9.36 -3.44
CA THR A 997 32.83 -8.61 -2.54
C THR A 997 33.48 -7.45 -3.28
N ASP A 998 33.38 -6.25 -2.74
CA ASP A 998 34.03 -5.06 -3.32
C ASP A 998 35.53 -4.97 -2.96
N SER A 999 36.20 -3.90 -3.41
CA SER A 999 37.63 -3.69 -3.18
C SER A 999 38.02 -3.33 -1.73
N GLU A 1000 37.03 -3.13 -0.84
CA GLU A 1000 37.19 -2.81 0.59
C GLU A 1000 36.75 -3.96 1.52
N ASP A 1001 36.51 -5.16 0.97
CA ASP A 1001 36.04 -6.38 1.66
C ASP A 1001 34.56 -6.32 2.15
N ASN A 1002 33.72 -5.44 1.60
CA ASN A 1002 32.26 -5.45 1.87
C ASN A 1002 31.59 -6.55 1.05
N SER A 1003 30.66 -7.31 1.62
CA SER A 1003 30.04 -8.45 0.94
C SER A 1003 28.51 -8.42 0.89
N ILE A 1004 27.94 -8.78 -0.26
CA ILE A 1004 26.49 -9.02 -0.46
C ILE A 1004 26.30 -10.51 -0.72
N SER A 1005 25.45 -11.19 0.05
CA SER A 1005 25.13 -12.61 -0.15
C SER A 1005 23.66 -12.78 -0.54
N VAL A 1006 23.39 -13.58 -1.57
CA VAL A 1006 22.03 -13.93 -2.01
C VAL A 1006 21.84 -15.45 -1.90
N THR A 1007 20.75 -15.87 -1.25
CA THR A 1007 20.36 -17.29 -1.11
C THR A 1007 18.97 -17.46 -1.70
N ALA A 1008 18.81 -18.30 -2.73
CA ALA A 1008 17.52 -18.58 -3.36
C ALA A 1008 17.37 -20.10 -3.63
N GLY A 1009 16.15 -20.61 -3.44
CA GLY A 1009 15.78 -21.99 -3.73
C GLY A 1009 15.72 -22.26 -5.24
N THR A 1010 16.53 -23.22 -5.69
CA THR A 1010 16.53 -23.89 -7.03
C THR A 1010 16.61 -23.00 -8.28
N TYR A 1011 17.72 -23.14 -9.02
CA TYR A 1011 17.91 -22.60 -10.37
C TYR A 1011 17.89 -23.72 -11.42
N ASP A 1012 17.39 -23.43 -12.63
CA ASP A 1012 17.71 -24.17 -13.86
C ASP A 1012 18.70 -23.32 -14.69
N ASP A 1013 19.91 -23.87 -14.90
CA ASP A 1013 21.02 -23.37 -15.73
C ASP A 1013 21.43 -21.88 -15.67
N ALA A 1014 22.49 -21.56 -14.91
CA ALA A 1014 23.18 -20.27 -14.97
C ALA A 1014 24.46 -20.33 -15.83
N THR A 1015 24.56 -19.45 -16.83
CA THR A 1015 25.84 -19.09 -17.49
C THR A 1015 26.17 -17.61 -17.30
N GLU A 1016 27.43 -17.26 -17.45
CA GLU A 1016 28.03 -15.98 -17.05
C GLU A 1016 27.34 -14.78 -17.73
N GLY A 1017 26.49 -14.06 -16.96
CA GLY A 1017 25.91 -12.78 -17.37
C GLY A 1017 24.38 -12.73 -17.52
N GLU A 1018 23.67 -13.86 -17.41
CA GLU A 1018 22.19 -13.88 -17.51
C GLU A 1018 21.56 -14.67 -16.35
N PHE A 1019 20.51 -14.11 -15.77
CA PHE A 1019 19.63 -14.80 -14.82
C PHE A 1019 18.21 -14.73 -15.36
N LYS A 1020 17.54 -15.88 -15.46
CA LYS A 1020 16.12 -15.98 -15.83
C LYS A 1020 15.34 -16.43 -14.60
N PHE A 1021 14.30 -15.69 -14.25
CA PHE A 1021 13.32 -16.09 -13.23
C PHE A 1021 12.16 -16.80 -13.93
N ALA A 1022 11.63 -17.85 -13.31
CA ALA A 1022 10.63 -18.70 -13.95
C ALA A 1022 9.19 -18.16 -13.85
N ASN A 1023 8.85 -17.28 -12.89
CA ASN A 1023 7.47 -16.82 -12.65
C ASN A 1023 7.38 -15.33 -12.28
N ALA A 1024 6.30 -14.67 -12.70
CA ALA A 1024 6.01 -13.25 -12.49
C ALA A 1024 5.66 -12.85 -11.04
N SER A 1025 5.58 -13.80 -10.11
CA SER A 1025 5.27 -13.56 -8.67
C SER A 1025 6.45 -13.78 -7.72
N SER A 1026 7.69 -13.76 -8.21
CA SER A 1026 8.85 -14.02 -7.34
C SER A 1026 9.26 -12.76 -6.54
N THR A 1027 9.12 -12.78 -5.21
CA THR A 1027 9.70 -11.79 -4.30
C THR A 1027 11.23 -11.99 -4.21
N VAL A 1028 12.01 -10.93 -4.45
CA VAL A 1028 13.48 -10.96 -4.31
C VAL A 1028 13.87 -10.21 -3.04
N SER A 1029 14.24 -10.95 -2.00
CA SER A 1029 14.80 -10.36 -0.77
C SER A 1029 16.33 -10.27 -0.88
N VAL A 1030 16.88 -9.05 -0.75
CA VAL A 1030 18.34 -8.81 -0.73
C VAL A 1030 18.76 -8.43 0.69
N TYR A 1031 19.62 -9.23 1.31
CA TYR A 1031 20.19 -8.93 2.63
C TYR A 1031 21.62 -8.38 2.49
N VAL A 1032 21.93 -7.28 3.18
CA VAL A 1032 23.29 -6.70 3.26
C VAL A 1032 23.76 -6.82 4.70
N TYR A 1033 24.95 -7.40 4.93
CA TYR A 1033 25.55 -7.51 6.26
C TYR A 1033 26.95 -6.88 6.28
N GLY A 1034 27.19 -5.95 7.20
CA GLY A 1034 28.52 -5.46 7.56
C GLY A 1034 29.01 -6.06 8.89
N TYR A 1035 30.28 -6.46 8.99
CA TYR A 1035 30.90 -6.86 10.27
C TYR A 1035 31.89 -5.80 10.75
N ASN A 1036 31.65 -5.22 11.93
CA ASN A 1036 32.67 -4.44 12.66
C ASN A 1036 33.34 -5.30 13.76
N GLU A 1037 34.66 -5.13 13.96
CA GLU A 1037 35.44 -5.80 15.03
C GLU A 1037 35.17 -5.25 16.46
N SER A 1038 34.13 -4.45 16.67
CA SER A 1038 33.75 -3.94 17.99
C SER A 1038 32.26 -4.07 18.20
N GLY A 1039 31.84 -5.12 18.91
CA GLY A 1039 30.44 -5.29 19.31
C GLY A 1039 29.97 -4.15 20.21
N ASP A 1040 28.94 -3.47 19.75
CA ASP A 1040 27.87 -2.80 20.51
C ASP A 1040 26.67 -2.73 19.54
N ASP A 1041 25.52 -3.24 19.98
CA ASP A 1041 24.27 -3.28 19.25
C ASP A 1041 23.48 -1.99 19.51
N ASN A 1042 22.95 -1.33 18.45
CA ASN A 1042 21.74 -0.49 18.46
C ASN A 1042 21.39 -0.04 17.01
N PRO A 1043 20.14 -0.20 16.53
CA PRO A 1043 19.68 0.36 15.25
C PRO A 1043 19.32 1.86 15.36
N LEU A 1044 19.32 2.57 14.23
CA LEU A 1044 19.09 4.02 14.08
C LEU A 1044 17.97 4.24 13.05
N THR A 1045 16.92 5.00 13.40
CA THR A 1045 15.73 5.28 12.57
C THR A 1045 15.96 6.47 11.62
N ILE A 1046 15.43 6.44 10.38
CA ILE A 1046 15.42 7.59 9.45
C ILE A 1046 13.99 7.82 8.91
N ASN A 1047 13.54 9.07 9.00
CA ASN A 1047 12.24 9.63 8.60
C ASN A 1047 12.25 10.13 7.14
N PHE A 1048 11.17 9.90 6.37
CA PHE A 1048 10.99 10.38 4.99
C PHE A 1048 9.81 11.34 4.82
N ALA A 1049 9.92 12.56 5.33
CA ALA A 1049 9.13 13.69 4.86
C ALA A 1049 10.02 14.67 4.05
N ASP A 1050 9.69 14.86 2.77
CA ASP A 1050 10.24 15.80 1.77
C ASP A 1050 11.48 15.42 0.90
N ASN A 1051 11.40 15.88 -0.36
CA ASN A 1051 12.37 15.72 -1.46
C ASN A 1051 13.83 15.99 -1.06
N ASN A 1052 14.66 14.95 -0.95
CA ASN A 1052 16.10 15.08 -0.70
C ASN A 1052 16.97 14.78 -1.92
N TYR A 1053 17.98 15.64 -2.11
CA TYR A 1053 19.01 15.59 -3.15
C TYR A 1053 20.36 15.34 -2.45
N PHE A 1054 21.07 14.25 -2.75
CA PHE A 1054 22.36 13.95 -2.12
C PHE A 1054 23.54 14.23 -3.08
N GLU A 1055 24.28 15.31 -2.84
CA GLU A 1055 25.65 15.50 -3.29
C GLU A 1055 26.57 15.55 -2.05
N ASP A 1056 27.17 14.43 -1.63
CA ASP A 1056 28.59 14.34 -1.25
C ASP A 1056 28.96 12.90 -0.85
N THR A 1057 30.17 12.48 -1.23
CA THR A 1057 30.75 11.17 -0.96
C THR A 1057 31.47 11.18 0.39
N SER A 1058 30.86 10.62 1.44
CA SER A 1058 31.56 9.89 2.53
C SER A 1058 30.61 9.41 3.63
N ASN A 1059 30.64 8.09 3.89
CA ASN A 1059 30.07 7.34 5.01
C ASN A 1059 28.54 7.19 5.06
N LEU A 1060 28.07 6.00 4.69
CA LEU A 1060 26.77 5.45 5.07
C LEU A 1060 27.05 4.21 5.94
N GLU A 1061 26.44 4.12 7.12
CA GLU A 1061 26.36 2.90 7.95
C GLU A 1061 24.87 2.49 8.02
N ASP A 1062 24.63 1.19 7.76
CA ASP A 1062 23.43 0.36 7.87
C ASP A 1062 22.03 0.92 7.51
N THR A 1063 21.43 0.38 6.45
CA THR A 1063 19.98 0.38 6.18
C THR A 1063 19.58 -0.79 5.24
N SER A 1064 18.42 -1.41 5.47
CA SER A 1064 17.69 -2.26 4.52
C SER A 1064 16.78 -1.41 3.62
N VAL A 1065 16.49 -1.87 2.40
CA VAL A 1065 15.54 -1.22 1.47
C VAL A 1065 14.62 -2.30 0.89
N SER A 1066 13.31 -2.09 1.01
CA SER A 1066 12.28 -2.84 0.29
C SER A 1066 11.73 -1.95 -0.84
N VAL A 1067 11.52 -2.51 -2.04
CA VAL A 1067 10.84 -1.83 -3.15
C VAL A 1067 9.66 -2.68 -3.57
N ASN A 1068 8.45 -2.19 -3.34
CA ASN A 1068 7.22 -2.78 -3.88
C ASN A 1068 6.91 -2.14 -5.25
N VAL A 1069 6.65 -2.97 -6.26
CA VAL A 1069 6.17 -2.53 -7.58
C VAL A 1069 4.69 -2.88 -7.67
N TYR A 1070 3.80 -1.88 -7.63
CA TYR A 1070 2.38 -2.06 -7.87
C TYR A 1070 2.08 -1.92 -9.38
N THR A 1071 1.46 -2.93 -9.99
CA THR A 1071 0.75 -2.77 -11.25
C THR A 1071 -0.65 -2.25 -10.90
N GLY A 1072 -0.93 -1.00 -11.25
CA GLY A 1072 -2.20 -0.35 -10.90
C GLY A 1072 -3.40 -0.94 -11.65
N GLU A 1073 -4.45 -1.24 -10.90
CA GLU A 1073 -5.82 -1.40 -11.41
C GLU A 1073 -6.50 -0.04 -11.60
N GLU A 1074 -7.37 0.03 -12.60
CA GLU A 1074 -8.25 1.16 -12.87
C GLU A 1074 -9.39 1.22 -11.85
N VAL A 1075 -9.46 2.32 -11.08
CA VAL A 1075 -10.67 2.76 -10.38
C VAL A 1075 -11.46 3.69 -11.30
N GLU A 1076 -12.74 3.41 -11.56
CA GLU A 1076 -13.67 4.38 -12.19
C GLU A 1076 -14.05 5.55 -11.28
#